data_AF-A0A651DS81-F1
#
_entry.id   AF-A0A651DS81-F1
#
_cell.length_a   1.000
_cell.length_b   1.000
_cell.length_c   1.000
_cell.angle_alpha   90.00
_cell.angle_beta   90.00
_cell.angle_gamma   90.00
#
_symmetry.space_group_name_H-M   'P 1'
#
loop_
_entity.id
_entity.type
_entity.pdbx_description
1 polymer ?
#
loop_
_entity_poly.entity_id
_entity_poly.type
_entity_poly.pdbx_seq_one_letter_code
_entity_poly.pdbx_strand_id
1 'polypeptide(L)'
;MMVHPGTRIHRVAPLLLLCSLALWGCDGSTEPTPAPDALQLSQSSVVFSAIDDSVAIQVQVRDQFGEPMDGVASQFTSANPSVATVSSSGVIRASGMGATLVEVSAGEASAFIAVQVEQSPAELAFVGTLPGEAPAGSTVNGVGVRVVDANGYPVAGVPVEFIAHGGVLQGGGSTELRSTGGDGTVEFAWTVPEIADERVGLEVRSGGLPSLGAELMVVAAQPAELRLISGAGQSASRGETLALPHVVRLVDAFENPIEGASVELEVLAGGGALEADAGATDSEGELRVEWTLGSQLGTQRARIRSGGLERVIEAEAVATPDAILLISGGGQSEHRTRTLPDPVRVQVVDEQGMAIPGVSIRTELSDLQGSVNPQLATTDAAGEASFEWTLGEVLGTVTLELSAGSTELVVEAQSVAVAQTLEVIGGDGQTAPAGQAVSTDPQVRLLDEVGLPVPGEPVTFSVTGGGGTVSGGSSASQTTNGQGRASVPWVLGSASAEQSLLVSHSAAPPVGFSATADLSAPTSLAVISGSGQSADPGQTLASPVVVELRDLAGDPVEGIAVSWTASGDGSVGPAATQTNAQGRAQATWTLGSAAGSQSLTASAAGLTATAFAQASAPPDPSSYQIEYDYQSSIDPAVQAVFEAAADRWAQVIVGKLPEVQINISASNSWCTNEDMSRTIDDLLIVVVIEPIDGVGGVLGSAGPCLIRSGSGLPMLGRVRLDEADVNNLLANDMLYDVVLHEIGHVLGIGTLWEMMGLLEDKAAESDPDLDPWFSGAQAIAGFNDVGGNDYTDGNKVPVENTGGSGTRNGHWRQSVLDNELMTGWISGGSSNPLSLVTVGSLADLGYTVDPGAADSFSFSAMIFDRLTGPTIHMGDDIERLPIGVVDEQGRITRTIHPPIEHRH
;
A
#
# COMPACT_ATOMS: atom_id res chain seq x y z
N MET A 1 81.65 59.34 -50.71
CA MET A 1 83.08 59.11 -50.43
C MET A 1 83.90 59.86 -51.47
N MET A 2 84.77 60.80 -51.03
CA MET A 2 86.03 61.29 -51.65
C MET A 2 86.18 61.60 -53.19
N VAL A 3 86.84 62.75 -53.49
CA VAL A 3 87.61 63.14 -54.73
C VAL A 3 86.78 63.60 -55.97
N HIS A 4 86.85 64.83 -56.57
CA HIS A 4 87.91 65.64 -57.27
C HIS A 4 88.19 65.21 -58.77
N PRO A 5 88.80 66.03 -59.68
CA PRO A 5 88.60 67.46 -60.04
C PRO A 5 88.81 67.85 -61.56
N GLY A 6 88.62 69.14 -61.95
CA GLY A 6 89.27 69.83 -63.11
C GLY A 6 88.64 69.69 -64.52
N THR A 7 88.86 70.56 -65.53
CA THR A 7 89.63 71.83 -65.64
C THR A 7 89.31 72.65 -66.93
N ARG A 8 89.30 74.01 -66.84
CA ARG A 8 90.02 75.09 -67.62
C ARG A 8 90.27 74.96 -69.17
N ILE A 9 90.35 75.99 -70.05
CA ILE A 9 90.34 77.49 -70.10
C ILE A 9 90.16 77.94 -71.61
N HIS A 10 89.54 79.09 -71.98
CA HIS A 10 90.15 80.16 -72.85
C HIS A 10 89.34 81.46 -73.09
N ARG A 11 90.07 82.58 -73.24
CA ARG A 11 89.65 83.98 -73.53
C ARG A 11 89.96 84.37 -74.98
N VAL A 12 89.34 85.43 -75.55
CA VAL A 12 90.00 86.54 -76.31
C VAL A 12 89.15 87.84 -76.25
N ALA A 13 89.82 88.99 -76.17
CA ALA A 13 89.42 90.37 -76.56
C ALA A 13 90.69 91.03 -77.19
N PRO A 14 90.76 92.30 -77.68
CA PRO A 14 89.79 93.43 -77.72
C PRO A 14 89.82 94.20 -79.09
N LEU A 15 89.32 95.45 -79.20
CA LEU A 15 90.11 96.70 -79.49
C LEU A 15 89.23 97.96 -79.67
N LEU A 16 89.77 99.16 -79.35
CA LEU A 16 89.25 100.49 -79.72
C LEU A 16 89.98 101.04 -80.96
N LEU A 17 89.42 102.05 -81.64
CA LEU A 17 90.19 103.23 -82.08
C LEU A 17 89.34 104.51 -82.28
N LEU A 18 90.01 105.67 -82.29
CA LEU A 18 89.49 107.05 -82.36
C LEU A 18 90.10 107.80 -83.58
N CYS A 19 89.71 109.08 -83.76
CA CYS A 19 90.29 110.14 -84.64
C CYS A 19 89.86 110.13 -86.14
N SER A 20 89.74 111.28 -86.85
CA SER A 20 89.76 112.73 -86.49
C SER A 20 89.33 113.63 -87.68
N LEU A 21 89.09 114.93 -87.41
CA LEU A 21 88.62 116.01 -88.32
C LEU A 21 89.40 116.22 -89.65
N ALA A 22 88.70 116.74 -90.69
CA ALA A 22 89.13 117.90 -91.50
C ALA A 22 87.98 118.53 -92.36
N LEU A 23 88.10 119.82 -92.72
CA LEU A 23 87.05 120.70 -93.30
C LEU A 23 86.92 120.69 -94.84
N TRP A 24 85.72 121.03 -95.38
CA TRP A 24 85.36 122.20 -96.24
C TRP A 24 84.22 121.91 -97.26
N GLY A 25 83.32 122.88 -97.49
CA GLY A 25 82.43 122.97 -98.68
C GLY A 25 80.92 123.05 -98.43
N CYS A 26 80.22 123.94 -99.14
CA CYS A 26 78.74 124.10 -99.16
C CYS A 26 78.04 122.86 -99.81
N ASP A 27 76.72 122.65 -99.81
CA ASP A 27 75.59 123.58 -99.87
C ASP A 27 74.24 122.83 -99.63
N GLY A 28 73.13 123.54 -99.40
CA GLY A 28 71.77 123.02 -99.70
C GLY A 28 71.07 122.07 -98.70
N SER A 29 70.00 122.57 -98.07
CA SER A 29 69.11 121.86 -97.14
C SER A 29 67.93 121.12 -97.81
N THR A 30 67.61 119.91 -97.32
CA THR A 30 66.24 119.34 -97.30
C THR A 30 66.08 118.47 -96.05
N GLU A 31 65.10 118.75 -95.20
CA GLU A 31 64.81 117.93 -94.01
C GLU A 31 64.16 116.58 -94.38
N PRO A 32 64.51 115.48 -93.70
CA PRO A 32 63.89 114.17 -93.92
C PRO A 32 62.48 114.12 -93.29
N THR A 33 61.54 113.48 -93.99
CA THR A 33 60.17 113.23 -93.50
C THR A 33 60.16 112.35 -92.24
N PRO A 34 59.19 112.54 -91.32
CA PRO A 34 59.00 111.66 -90.16
C PRO A 34 58.82 110.20 -90.59
N ALA A 35 59.54 109.30 -89.94
CA ALA A 35 59.51 107.86 -90.17
C ALA A 35 59.53 107.11 -88.83
N PRO A 36 58.92 105.91 -88.72
CA PRO A 36 58.96 105.12 -87.50
C PRO A 36 60.39 104.77 -87.07
N ASP A 37 60.76 105.13 -85.83
CA ASP A 37 62.10 104.93 -85.25
C ASP A 37 62.06 104.08 -83.97
N ALA A 38 61.00 104.22 -83.15
CA ALA A 38 60.87 103.48 -81.89
C ALA A 38 59.45 102.94 -81.65
N LEU A 39 59.39 101.82 -80.92
CA LEU A 39 58.14 101.18 -80.48
C LEU A 39 58.07 101.14 -78.95
N GLN A 40 57.00 101.70 -78.38
CA GLN A 40 56.70 101.62 -76.96
C GLN A 40 55.61 100.56 -76.73
N LEU A 41 55.94 99.51 -75.97
CA LEU A 41 55.07 98.36 -75.70
C LEU A 41 54.49 98.45 -74.29
N SER A 42 53.25 97.97 -74.08
CA SER A 42 52.62 97.91 -72.75
C SER A 42 53.34 96.97 -71.78
N GLN A 43 54.02 95.94 -72.31
CA GLN A 43 54.89 95.02 -71.57
C GLN A 43 55.90 94.39 -72.53
N SER A 44 57.13 94.19 -72.05
CA SER A 44 58.22 93.53 -72.80
C SER A 44 58.33 92.02 -72.53
N SER A 45 57.48 91.48 -71.65
CA SER A 45 57.42 90.06 -71.35
C SER A 45 56.02 89.65 -70.89
N VAL A 46 55.64 88.40 -71.16
CA VAL A 46 54.38 87.76 -70.75
C VAL A 46 54.71 86.36 -70.23
N VAL A 47 54.12 85.98 -69.10
CA VAL A 47 54.15 84.60 -68.61
C VAL A 47 52.71 84.09 -68.54
N PHE A 48 52.45 82.94 -69.16
CA PHE A 48 51.16 82.27 -69.15
C PHE A 48 51.21 81.00 -68.32
N SER A 49 50.16 80.79 -67.53
CA SER A 49 50.01 79.66 -66.60
C SER A 49 49.11 78.54 -67.12
N ALA A 50 48.42 78.76 -68.23
CA ALA A 50 47.63 77.75 -68.93
C ALA A 50 47.79 77.90 -70.46
N ILE A 51 47.54 76.82 -71.20
CA ILE A 51 47.35 76.91 -72.65
C ILE A 51 46.04 77.66 -72.94
N ASP A 52 45.99 78.36 -74.07
CA ASP A 52 44.89 79.25 -74.49
C ASP A 52 44.70 80.54 -73.67
N ASP A 53 45.47 80.74 -72.59
CA ASP A 53 45.62 82.06 -71.95
C ASP A 53 46.02 83.10 -73.00
N SER A 54 45.51 84.33 -72.89
CA SER A 54 45.85 85.40 -73.83
C SER A 54 45.89 86.78 -73.22
N VAL A 55 46.73 87.65 -73.78
CA VAL A 55 46.89 89.04 -73.34
C VAL A 55 47.03 89.97 -74.55
N ALA A 56 46.39 91.13 -74.49
CA ALA A 56 46.50 92.16 -75.51
C ALA A 56 47.71 93.07 -75.24
N ILE A 57 48.56 93.27 -76.24
CA ILE A 57 49.68 94.21 -76.21
C ILE A 57 49.24 95.53 -76.83
N GLN A 58 49.42 96.63 -76.11
CA GLN A 58 49.30 97.97 -76.68
C GLN A 58 50.65 98.42 -77.22
N VAL A 59 50.65 99.00 -78.41
CA VAL A 59 51.85 99.46 -79.11
C VAL A 59 51.65 100.91 -79.53
N GLN A 60 52.60 101.77 -79.18
CA GLN A 60 52.68 103.14 -79.67
C GLN A 60 53.95 103.29 -80.51
N VAL A 61 53.76 103.60 -81.79
CA VAL A 61 54.85 103.93 -82.72
C VAL A 61 55.29 105.37 -82.45
N ARG A 62 56.60 105.63 -82.49
CA ARG A 62 57.19 106.96 -82.35
C ARG A 62 58.16 107.25 -83.49
N ASP A 63 58.23 108.51 -83.91
CA ASP A 63 59.15 108.98 -84.95
C ASP A 63 60.58 109.19 -84.41
N GLN A 64 61.50 109.58 -85.29
CA GLN A 64 62.90 109.86 -84.95
C GLN A 64 63.11 111.06 -84.00
N PHE A 65 62.04 111.79 -83.67
CA PHE A 65 62.04 112.89 -82.71
C PHE A 65 61.38 112.49 -81.37
N GLY A 66 60.81 111.29 -81.30
CA GLY A 66 60.14 110.73 -80.12
C GLY A 66 58.65 111.00 -80.04
N GLU A 67 58.05 111.68 -81.03
CA GLU A 67 56.62 112.03 -81.05
C GLU A 67 55.78 110.83 -81.53
N PRO A 68 54.54 110.63 -81.02
CA PRO A 68 53.73 109.48 -81.36
C PRO A 68 53.19 109.57 -82.80
N MET A 69 53.30 108.48 -83.56
CA MET A 69 52.82 108.37 -84.93
C MET A 69 51.48 107.62 -85.00
N ASP A 70 50.39 108.37 -85.10
CA ASP A 70 49.05 107.79 -85.28
C ASP A 70 48.84 107.23 -86.70
N GLY A 71 48.10 106.12 -86.80
CA GLY A 71 47.74 105.49 -88.07
C GLY A 71 48.83 104.60 -88.70
N VAL A 72 50.02 104.48 -88.10
CA VAL A 72 51.04 103.54 -88.55
C VAL A 72 50.67 102.13 -88.08
N ALA A 73 50.44 101.22 -89.02
CA ALA A 73 50.11 99.83 -88.72
C ALA A 73 51.33 99.09 -88.13
N SER A 74 51.17 98.54 -86.92
CA SER A 74 52.14 97.61 -86.34
C SER A 74 51.88 96.19 -86.84
N GLN A 75 52.93 95.47 -87.22
CA GLN A 75 52.88 94.05 -87.57
C GLN A 75 53.44 93.22 -86.41
N PHE A 76 52.78 92.11 -86.11
CA PHE A 76 53.18 91.18 -85.05
C PHE A 76 53.55 89.83 -85.66
N THR A 77 54.70 89.28 -85.27
CA THR A 77 55.17 87.95 -85.70
C THR A 77 55.68 87.17 -84.50
N SER A 78 55.20 85.94 -84.28
CA SER A 78 55.78 85.03 -83.29
C SER A 78 56.92 84.24 -83.93
N ALA A 79 58.08 84.21 -83.28
CA ALA A 79 59.22 83.41 -83.69
C ALA A 79 58.95 81.89 -83.58
N ASN A 80 57.99 81.49 -82.73
CA ASN A 80 57.53 80.11 -82.60
C ASN A 80 56.02 80.07 -82.29
N PRO A 81 55.16 80.01 -83.33
CA PRO A 81 53.71 79.90 -83.18
C PRO A 81 53.22 78.66 -82.41
N SER A 82 54.04 77.61 -82.30
CA SER A 82 53.70 76.41 -81.51
C SER A 82 53.84 76.61 -80.00
N VAL A 83 54.50 77.69 -79.55
CA VAL A 83 54.55 78.09 -78.14
C VAL A 83 53.51 79.18 -77.86
N ALA A 84 53.51 80.25 -78.65
CA ALA A 84 52.49 81.28 -78.57
C ALA A 84 52.20 81.89 -79.94
N THR A 85 50.92 82.07 -80.23
CA THR A 85 50.42 82.79 -81.42
C THR A 85 50.21 84.27 -81.08
N VAL A 86 50.15 85.11 -82.12
CA VAL A 86 49.80 86.54 -81.97
C VAL A 86 48.87 86.96 -83.11
N SER A 87 47.80 87.68 -82.78
CA SER A 87 46.86 88.23 -83.77
C SER A 87 47.42 89.49 -84.44
N SER A 88 46.86 89.86 -85.60
CA SER A 88 47.12 91.16 -86.24
C SER A 88 46.68 92.37 -85.39
N SER A 89 45.94 92.14 -84.30
CA SER A 89 45.54 93.15 -83.30
C SER A 89 46.40 93.14 -82.04
N GLY A 90 47.51 92.39 -82.01
CA GLY A 90 48.44 92.37 -80.88
C GLY A 90 48.00 91.50 -79.69
N VAL A 91 47.02 90.61 -79.86
CA VAL A 91 46.64 89.64 -78.81
C VAL A 91 47.57 88.43 -78.91
N ILE A 92 48.46 88.26 -77.94
CA ILE A 92 49.29 87.07 -77.79
C ILE A 92 48.48 86.00 -77.07
N ARG A 93 48.55 84.74 -77.52
CA ARG A 93 47.84 83.59 -76.95
C ARG A 93 48.78 82.40 -76.79
N ALA A 94 48.78 81.76 -75.62
CA ALA A 94 49.51 80.54 -75.35
C ALA A 94 48.99 79.39 -76.22
N SER A 95 49.90 78.61 -76.82
CA SER A 95 49.57 77.51 -77.73
C SER A 95 50.36 76.23 -77.45
N GLY A 96 51.43 76.30 -76.65
CA GLY A 96 52.20 75.17 -76.15
C GLY A 96 53.28 75.63 -75.17
N MET A 97 53.82 74.71 -74.36
CA MET A 97 54.84 75.07 -73.35
C MET A 97 56.18 75.50 -73.96
N GLY A 98 56.86 76.43 -73.29
CA GLY A 98 58.22 76.88 -73.61
C GLY A 98 58.38 78.39 -73.72
N ALA A 99 59.52 78.81 -74.28
CA ALA A 99 59.87 80.21 -74.50
C ALA A 99 59.78 80.57 -75.99
N THR A 100 59.26 81.76 -76.30
CA THR A 100 59.33 82.37 -77.64
C THR A 100 59.48 83.89 -77.55
N LEU A 101 59.88 84.52 -78.65
CA LEU A 101 59.81 85.97 -78.82
C LEU A 101 58.66 86.31 -79.78
N VAL A 102 57.85 87.31 -79.43
CA VAL A 102 56.96 87.98 -80.37
C VAL A 102 57.64 89.28 -80.80
N GLU A 103 57.96 89.38 -82.08
CA GLU A 103 58.45 90.61 -82.70
C GLU A 103 57.27 91.50 -83.06
N VAL A 104 57.41 92.79 -82.77
CA VAL A 104 56.54 93.87 -83.20
C VAL A 104 57.36 94.78 -84.09
N SER A 105 56.87 95.09 -85.28
CA SER A 105 57.52 96.03 -86.21
C SER A 105 56.55 97.07 -86.76
N ALA A 106 57.05 98.28 -87.01
CA ALA A 106 56.33 99.32 -87.74
C ALA A 106 57.35 100.16 -88.51
N GLY A 107 57.27 100.18 -89.85
CA GLY A 107 58.33 100.75 -90.68
C GLY A 107 59.65 99.98 -90.50
N GLU A 108 60.74 100.67 -90.15
CA GLU A 108 62.04 100.05 -89.84
C GLU A 108 62.24 99.82 -88.32
N ALA A 109 61.33 100.30 -87.47
CA ALA A 109 61.40 100.11 -86.03
C ALA A 109 60.91 98.72 -85.60
N SER A 110 61.68 98.03 -84.74
CA SER A 110 61.38 96.69 -84.23
C SER A 110 61.56 96.59 -82.70
N ALA A 111 60.68 95.85 -82.03
CA ALA A 111 60.80 95.52 -80.60
C ALA A 111 60.33 94.08 -80.33
N PHE A 112 60.82 93.47 -79.25
CA PHE A 112 60.54 92.07 -78.91
C PHE A 112 59.87 91.92 -77.55
N ILE A 113 58.97 90.94 -77.46
CA ILE A 113 58.25 90.55 -76.24
C ILE A 113 58.62 89.11 -75.93
N ALA A 114 59.20 88.87 -74.75
CA ALA A 114 59.50 87.52 -74.29
C ALA A 114 58.23 86.84 -73.77
N VAL A 115 57.79 85.76 -74.41
CA VAL A 115 56.63 84.98 -73.99
C VAL A 115 57.10 83.65 -73.43
N GLN A 116 56.75 83.38 -72.17
CA GLN A 116 56.99 82.11 -71.48
C GLN A 116 55.65 81.44 -71.21
N VAL A 117 55.52 80.17 -71.55
CA VAL A 117 54.34 79.34 -71.25
C VAL A 117 54.77 78.20 -70.35
N GLU A 118 54.34 78.23 -69.09
CA GLU A 118 54.59 77.22 -68.06
C GLU A 118 53.24 76.81 -67.47
N GLN A 119 52.68 75.69 -67.95
CA GLN A 119 51.38 75.23 -67.47
C GLN A 119 51.44 74.89 -65.97
N SER A 120 50.59 75.54 -65.20
CA SER A 120 50.34 75.24 -63.80
C SER A 120 49.15 74.28 -63.69
N PRO A 121 49.25 73.20 -62.90
CA PRO A 121 48.08 72.41 -62.49
C PRO A 121 47.01 73.30 -61.85
N ALA A 122 45.75 73.05 -62.17
CA ALA A 122 44.60 73.76 -61.60
C ALA A 122 43.46 72.83 -61.15
N GLU A 123 43.26 71.68 -61.82
CA GLU A 123 42.21 70.71 -61.48
C GLU A 123 42.72 69.27 -61.55
N LEU A 124 42.18 68.43 -60.67
CA LEU A 124 42.46 66.99 -60.54
C LEU A 124 41.12 66.24 -60.67
N ALA A 125 41.02 65.30 -61.62
CA ALA A 125 39.78 64.55 -61.86
C ALA A 125 40.04 63.07 -62.18
N PHE A 126 39.16 62.16 -61.75
CA PHE A 126 39.22 60.75 -62.14
C PHE A 126 38.88 60.58 -63.63
N VAL A 127 39.53 59.61 -64.26
CA VAL A 127 39.26 59.12 -65.61
C VAL A 127 38.81 57.67 -65.49
N GLY A 128 37.57 57.40 -65.86
CA GLY A 128 36.89 56.14 -65.58
C GLY A 128 36.00 56.22 -64.33
N THR A 129 35.49 55.07 -63.88
CA THR A 129 34.62 54.97 -62.72
C THR A 129 35.09 53.80 -61.88
N LEU A 130 35.37 54.04 -60.59
CA LEU A 130 35.66 52.97 -59.64
C LEU A 130 34.42 52.11 -59.43
N PRO A 131 34.56 50.78 -59.36
CA PRO A 131 33.45 49.90 -59.02
C PRO A 131 33.05 50.17 -57.56
N GLY A 132 31.75 50.10 -57.25
CA GLY A 132 31.26 50.28 -55.88
C GLY A 132 31.63 49.11 -54.96
N GLU A 133 31.97 47.95 -55.53
CA GLU A 133 32.34 46.72 -54.84
C GLU A 133 33.48 46.03 -55.60
N ALA A 134 34.38 45.35 -54.89
CA ALA A 134 35.45 44.55 -55.49
C ALA A 134 35.66 43.25 -54.68
N PRO A 135 35.86 42.08 -55.34
CA PRO A 135 36.19 40.85 -54.64
C PRO A 135 37.49 40.96 -53.83
N ALA A 136 37.54 40.31 -52.66
CA ALA A 136 38.72 40.23 -51.81
C ALA A 136 39.96 39.77 -52.59
N GLY A 137 41.09 40.44 -52.35
CA GLY A 137 42.37 40.21 -53.05
C GLY A 137 42.39 40.56 -54.54
N SER A 138 41.30 41.08 -55.13
CA SER A 138 41.26 41.45 -56.54
C SER A 138 41.93 42.79 -56.82
N THR A 139 42.43 42.99 -58.05
CA THR A 139 43.06 44.25 -58.46
C THR A 139 42.15 45.07 -59.36
N VAL A 140 41.75 46.24 -58.86
CA VAL A 140 41.05 47.27 -59.63
C VAL A 140 42.06 47.95 -60.57
N ASN A 141 41.74 47.94 -61.87
CA ASN A 141 42.57 48.44 -62.96
C ASN A 141 41.73 49.33 -63.89
N GLY A 142 42.38 50.13 -64.74
CA GLY A 142 41.69 50.92 -65.79
C GLY A 142 40.97 52.17 -65.27
N VAL A 143 41.32 52.62 -64.06
CA VAL A 143 40.97 53.96 -63.56
C VAL A 143 42.25 54.77 -63.49
N GLY A 144 42.18 56.00 -63.99
CA GLY A 144 43.28 56.95 -63.94
C GLY A 144 42.86 58.28 -63.35
N VAL A 145 43.80 59.21 -63.32
CA VAL A 145 43.62 60.58 -62.84
C VAL A 145 44.21 61.51 -63.88
N ARG A 146 43.45 62.55 -64.25
CA ARG A 146 43.88 63.60 -65.16
C ARG A 146 44.17 64.88 -64.38
N VAL A 147 45.28 65.51 -64.69
CA VAL A 147 45.60 66.87 -64.27
C VAL A 147 45.44 67.81 -65.46
N VAL A 148 44.70 68.90 -65.26
CA VAL A 148 44.53 69.96 -66.25
C VAL A 148 44.90 71.33 -65.68
N ASP A 149 45.23 72.27 -66.57
CA ASP A 149 45.41 73.68 -66.26
C ASP A 149 44.05 74.41 -66.13
N ALA A 150 44.10 75.71 -65.84
CA ALA A 150 42.91 76.52 -65.58
C ALA A 150 41.92 76.61 -66.76
N ASN A 151 42.35 76.26 -67.97
CA ASN A 151 41.53 76.26 -69.18
C ASN A 151 41.15 74.83 -69.63
N GLY A 152 41.46 73.81 -68.82
CA GLY A 152 41.10 72.41 -69.07
C GLY A 152 42.06 71.65 -69.99
N TYR A 153 43.22 72.22 -70.33
CA TYR A 153 44.23 71.51 -71.13
C TYR A 153 45.09 70.60 -70.25
N PRO A 154 45.48 69.41 -70.73
CA PRO A 154 46.27 68.47 -69.96
C PRO A 154 47.65 69.03 -69.58
N VAL A 155 48.10 68.73 -68.36
CA VAL A 155 49.44 69.10 -67.88
C VAL A 155 50.27 67.84 -67.68
N ALA A 156 51.34 67.71 -68.46
CA ALA A 156 52.24 66.55 -68.43
C ALA A 156 53.33 66.67 -67.35
N GLY A 157 53.82 65.54 -66.84
CA GLY A 157 54.92 65.48 -65.87
C GLY A 157 54.56 65.89 -64.43
N VAL A 158 53.27 66.10 -64.13
CA VAL A 158 52.82 66.53 -62.80
C VAL A 158 52.89 65.35 -61.82
N PRO A 159 53.56 65.46 -60.66
CA PRO A 159 53.57 64.42 -59.65
C PRO A 159 52.19 64.27 -58.98
N VAL A 160 51.65 63.06 -59.04
CA VAL A 160 50.38 62.64 -58.43
C VAL A 160 50.68 61.52 -57.43
N GLU A 161 50.31 61.73 -56.18
CA GLU A 161 50.44 60.77 -55.09
C GLU A 161 49.10 60.03 -54.91
N PHE A 162 49.13 58.71 -55.06
CA PHE A 162 48.04 57.81 -54.75
C PHE A 162 48.21 57.26 -53.34
N ILE A 163 47.14 57.22 -52.56
CA ILE A 163 47.11 56.73 -51.18
C ILE A 163 45.93 55.76 -51.04
N ALA A 164 46.24 54.48 -50.88
CA ALA A 164 45.28 53.43 -50.59
C ALA A 164 45.02 53.34 -49.08
N HIS A 165 43.82 53.71 -48.67
CA HIS A 165 43.28 53.52 -47.32
C HIS A 165 42.62 52.14 -47.26
N GLY A 166 43.48 51.10 -47.29
CA GLY A 166 43.11 49.69 -47.41
C GLY A 166 43.69 49.07 -48.69
N GLY A 167 44.29 47.89 -48.59
CA GLY A 167 44.94 47.20 -49.71
C GLY A 167 46.31 47.77 -50.09
N VAL A 168 46.79 47.44 -51.30
CA VAL A 168 48.11 47.85 -51.82
C VAL A 168 48.03 48.33 -53.27
N LEU A 169 48.88 49.30 -53.61
CA LEU A 169 49.08 49.77 -54.99
C LEU A 169 50.12 48.90 -55.71
N GLN A 170 50.34 49.13 -57.00
CA GLN A 170 51.17 48.25 -57.86
C GLN A 170 52.62 48.05 -57.36
N GLY A 171 53.15 48.99 -56.56
CA GLY A 171 54.45 48.88 -55.88
C GLY A 171 54.47 48.04 -54.59
N GLY A 172 53.34 47.47 -54.16
CA GLY A 172 53.19 46.70 -52.91
C GLY A 172 53.07 47.54 -51.63
N GLY A 173 53.00 48.87 -51.74
CA GLY A 173 52.79 49.80 -50.64
C GLY A 173 51.41 50.45 -50.66
N SER A 174 51.01 51.09 -49.57
CA SER A 174 49.78 51.89 -49.48
C SER A 174 49.91 53.29 -50.09
N THR A 175 51.11 53.71 -50.51
CA THR A 175 51.32 54.98 -51.21
C THR A 175 52.17 54.78 -52.46
N GLU A 176 51.83 55.47 -53.54
CA GLU A 176 52.58 55.42 -54.79
C GLU A 176 52.60 56.80 -55.46
N LEU A 177 53.80 57.32 -55.74
CA LEU A 177 53.98 58.58 -56.46
C LEU A 177 54.27 58.30 -57.93
N ARG A 178 53.43 58.82 -58.82
CA ARG A 178 53.61 58.74 -60.29
C ARG A 178 53.56 60.13 -60.91
N SER A 179 53.85 60.25 -62.20
CA SER A 179 53.73 61.51 -62.94
C SER A 179 52.80 61.37 -64.14
N THR A 180 52.08 62.43 -64.47
CA THR A 180 51.18 62.45 -65.64
C THR A 180 51.93 62.28 -66.96
N GLY A 181 51.32 61.52 -67.88
CA GLY A 181 51.78 61.35 -69.25
C GLY A 181 51.59 62.61 -70.11
N GLY A 182 51.94 62.50 -71.41
CA GLY A 182 51.82 63.61 -72.37
C GLY A 182 50.38 64.06 -72.66
N ASP A 183 49.40 63.25 -72.27
CA ASP A 183 47.96 63.51 -72.31
C ASP A 183 47.39 64.02 -70.97
N GLY A 184 48.27 64.29 -69.99
CA GLY A 184 47.91 64.74 -68.65
C GLY A 184 47.28 63.67 -67.75
N THR A 185 47.26 62.40 -68.16
CA THR A 185 46.68 61.31 -67.35
C THR A 185 47.74 60.44 -66.69
N VAL A 186 47.36 59.75 -65.61
CA VAL A 186 48.16 58.69 -64.99
C VAL A 186 47.25 57.62 -64.39
N GLU A 187 47.50 56.36 -64.70
CA GLU A 187 46.76 55.21 -64.19
C GLU A 187 47.40 54.61 -62.93
N PHE A 188 46.57 53.95 -62.12
CA PHE A 188 47.00 53.13 -61.00
C PHE A 188 46.43 51.71 -61.12
N ALA A 189 47.00 50.79 -60.36
CA ALA A 189 46.41 49.47 -60.10
C ALA A 189 46.35 49.30 -58.59
N TRP A 190 45.16 48.98 -58.06
CA TRP A 190 44.89 48.89 -56.62
C TRP A 190 44.35 47.51 -56.29
N THR A 191 45.14 46.72 -55.57
CA THR A 191 44.73 45.43 -55.02
C THR A 191 44.06 45.67 -53.68
N VAL A 192 42.78 45.33 -53.57
CA VAL A 192 41.99 45.49 -52.33
C VAL A 192 42.39 44.43 -51.30
N PRO A 193 42.12 44.62 -50.00
CA PRO A 193 42.41 43.62 -48.97
C PRO A 193 41.90 42.21 -49.28
N GLU A 194 42.55 41.22 -48.68
CA GLU A 194 42.11 39.82 -48.68
C GLU A 194 40.93 39.56 -47.72
N ILE A 195 40.50 40.59 -46.96
CA ILE A 195 39.41 40.52 -45.98
C ILE A 195 38.16 41.17 -46.58
N ALA A 196 37.04 40.44 -46.60
CA ALA A 196 35.74 40.93 -47.03
C ALA A 196 35.04 41.79 -45.95
N ASP A 197 33.95 42.44 -46.32
CA ASP A 197 33.15 43.35 -45.49
C ASP A 197 33.90 44.56 -44.92
N GLU A 198 35.06 44.89 -45.50
CA GLU A 198 35.78 46.14 -45.27
C GLU A 198 35.40 47.20 -46.32
N ARG A 199 35.13 48.45 -45.88
CA ARG A 199 35.00 49.59 -46.79
C ARG A 199 36.34 50.29 -46.90
N VAL A 200 36.93 50.28 -48.10
CA VAL A 200 38.28 50.78 -48.36
C VAL A 200 38.27 52.00 -49.27
N GLY A 201 39.22 52.91 -49.04
CA GLY A 201 39.29 54.20 -49.73
C GLY A 201 40.53 54.35 -50.61
N LEU A 202 40.41 55.15 -51.66
CA LEU A 202 41.53 55.66 -52.45
C LEU A 202 41.49 57.19 -52.39
N GLU A 203 42.58 57.79 -51.91
CA GLU A 203 42.81 59.23 -51.94
C GLU A 203 43.92 59.55 -52.94
N VAL A 204 43.74 60.63 -53.70
CA VAL A 204 44.70 61.12 -54.67
C VAL A 204 45.05 62.57 -54.37
N ARG A 205 46.34 62.90 -54.37
CA ARG A 205 46.87 64.23 -54.11
C ARG A 205 47.79 64.69 -55.24
N SER A 206 47.79 65.98 -55.52
CA SER A 206 48.73 66.64 -56.43
C SER A 206 49.02 68.05 -55.89
N GLY A 207 50.25 68.54 -56.09
CA GLY A 207 50.81 69.65 -55.32
C GLY A 207 49.92 70.91 -55.26
N GLY A 208 49.34 71.20 -54.09
CA GLY A 208 48.52 72.39 -53.84
C GLY A 208 47.06 72.30 -54.31
N LEU A 209 46.66 71.24 -55.01
CA LEU A 209 45.28 71.00 -55.43
C LEU A 209 44.46 70.31 -54.31
N PRO A 210 43.13 70.45 -54.30
CA PRO A 210 42.25 69.63 -53.45
C PRO A 210 42.46 68.13 -53.72
N SER A 211 42.45 67.33 -52.67
CA SER A 211 42.53 65.87 -52.79
C SER A 211 41.23 65.29 -53.35
N LEU A 212 41.36 64.24 -54.16
CA LEU A 212 40.25 63.51 -54.76
C LEU A 212 40.10 62.16 -54.07
N GLY A 213 38.90 61.82 -53.61
CA GLY A 213 38.63 60.59 -52.85
C GLY A 213 37.55 59.73 -53.49
N ALA A 214 37.66 58.41 -53.31
CA ALA A 214 36.63 57.43 -53.63
C ALA A 214 36.72 56.23 -52.68
N GLU A 215 35.62 55.49 -52.54
CA GLU A 215 35.52 54.30 -51.68
C GLU A 215 34.83 53.16 -52.43
N LEU A 216 35.15 51.93 -52.05
CA LEU A 216 34.44 50.72 -52.47
C LEU A 216 34.25 49.75 -51.30
N MET A 217 33.34 48.79 -51.47
CA MET A 217 33.16 47.67 -50.55
C MET A 217 34.02 46.48 -50.99
N VAL A 218 34.82 45.90 -50.09
CA VAL A 218 35.41 44.58 -50.35
C VAL A 218 34.35 43.53 -50.06
N VAL A 219 34.05 42.69 -51.05
CA VAL A 219 33.10 41.57 -50.92
C VAL A 219 33.86 40.25 -51.04
N ALA A 220 33.32 39.16 -50.48
CA ALA A 220 33.98 37.86 -50.58
C ALA A 220 34.16 37.43 -52.05
N ALA A 221 35.27 36.75 -52.35
CA ALA A 221 35.55 36.26 -53.68
C ALA A 221 34.71 35.02 -54.04
N GLN A 222 34.96 34.43 -55.21
CA GLN A 222 34.20 33.26 -55.65
C GLN A 222 34.40 32.06 -54.68
N PRO A 223 33.37 31.21 -54.48
CA PRO A 223 33.46 30.05 -53.60
C PRO A 223 34.66 29.15 -53.90
N ALA A 224 35.46 28.89 -52.87
CA ALA A 224 36.64 28.03 -52.96
C ALA A 224 36.52 26.76 -52.08
N GLU A 225 35.80 26.83 -50.95
CA GLU A 225 35.63 25.67 -50.07
C GLU A 225 34.20 25.57 -49.48
N LEU A 226 33.68 24.33 -49.45
CA LEU A 226 32.39 23.96 -48.86
C LEU A 226 32.64 23.09 -47.61
N ARG A 227 32.67 23.72 -46.45
CA ARG A 227 32.93 23.09 -45.15
C ARG A 227 31.63 22.55 -44.55
N LEU A 228 31.68 21.38 -43.93
CA LEU A 228 30.61 20.89 -43.06
C LEU A 228 31.02 21.16 -41.62
N ILE A 229 30.24 21.98 -40.92
CA ILE A 229 30.49 22.48 -39.57
C ILE A 229 29.79 21.61 -38.53
N SER A 230 28.59 21.11 -38.84
CA SER A 230 27.79 20.26 -37.95
C SER A 230 27.00 19.20 -38.72
N GLY A 231 26.53 18.17 -38.00
CA GLY A 231 25.58 17.17 -38.48
C GLY A 231 26.16 15.86 -39.03
N ALA A 232 27.48 15.71 -39.12
CA ALA A 232 28.12 14.53 -39.71
C ALA A 232 27.87 13.22 -38.93
N GLY A 233 27.61 12.12 -39.64
CA GLY A 233 27.68 10.77 -39.08
C GLY A 233 26.60 10.43 -38.04
N GLN A 234 25.43 11.07 -38.15
CA GLN A 234 24.31 10.85 -37.25
C GLN A 234 23.50 9.60 -37.61
N SER A 235 22.81 9.05 -36.62
CA SER A 235 21.79 8.02 -36.80
C SER A 235 20.46 8.45 -36.16
N ALA A 236 19.33 8.08 -36.75
CA ALA A 236 18.00 8.21 -36.17
C ALA A 236 17.11 7.04 -36.62
N SER A 237 15.90 6.93 -36.06
CA SER A 237 14.96 5.91 -36.54
C SER A 237 14.54 6.22 -37.97
N ARG A 238 14.14 5.19 -38.71
CA ARG A 238 13.45 5.30 -40.01
C ARG A 238 12.33 6.36 -39.93
N GLY A 239 12.35 7.38 -40.79
CA GLY A 239 11.30 8.41 -40.80
C GLY A 239 11.50 9.59 -39.83
N GLU A 240 12.50 9.55 -38.95
CA GLU A 240 12.76 10.64 -37.99
C GLU A 240 13.71 11.71 -38.53
N THR A 241 13.60 12.93 -37.99
CA THR A 241 14.55 14.02 -38.22
C THR A 241 15.80 13.82 -37.37
N LEU A 242 16.96 14.00 -37.99
CA LEU A 242 18.26 13.92 -37.31
C LEU A 242 18.37 14.97 -36.20
N ALA A 243 18.89 14.56 -35.04
CA ALA A 243 18.90 15.36 -33.82
C ALA A 243 19.70 16.67 -33.92
N LEU A 244 20.71 16.72 -34.80
CA LEU A 244 21.46 17.92 -35.14
C LEU A 244 21.20 18.29 -36.62
N PRO A 245 20.97 19.58 -36.94
CA PRO A 245 20.93 20.03 -38.31
C PRO A 245 22.31 19.88 -38.96
N HIS A 246 22.33 19.68 -40.27
CA HIS A 246 23.55 19.85 -41.03
C HIS A 246 23.81 21.34 -41.21
N VAL A 247 25.01 21.79 -40.87
CA VAL A 247 25.43 23.19 -41.07
C VAL A 247 26.63 23.16 -42.01
N VAL A 248 26.50 23.80 -43.17
CA VAL A 248 27.60 23.99 -44.12
C VAL A 248 28.01 25.45 -44.15
N ARG A 249 29.31 25.70 -44.27
CA ARG A 249 29.88 27.05 -44.42
C ARG A 249 30.60 27.15 -45.76
N LEU A 250 30.26 28.17 -46.54
CA LEU A 250 30.88 28.47 -47.82
C LEU A 250 31.87 29.62 -47.64
N VAL A 251 33.12 29.39 -48.02
CA VAL A 251 34.17 30.40 -47.96
C VAL A 251 34.89 30.58 -49.29
N ASP A 252 35.45 31.77 -49.49
CA ASP A 252 36.36 32.06 -50.60
C ASP A 252 37.79 31.54 -50.34
N ALA A 253 38.70 31.82 -51.26
CA ALA A 253 40.09 31.35 -51.20
C ALA A 253 40.93 31.96 -50.05
N PHE A 254 40.41 32.99 -49.37
CA PHE A 254 41.03 33.68 -48.24
C PHE A 254 40.31 33.40 -46.91
N GLU A 255 39.41 32.39 -46.91
CA GLU A 255 38.54 32.02 -45.79
C GLU A 255 37.44 33.04 -45.43
N ASN A 256 37.15 34.03 -46.29
CA ASN A 256 36.02 34.94 -46.04
C ASN A 256 34.69 34.20 -46.19
N PRO A 257 33.72 34.41 -45.28
CA PRO A 257 32.36 33.91 -45.46
C PRO A 257 31.70 34.57 -46.67
N ILE A 258 30.94 33.80 -47.44
CA ILE A 258 30.19 34.32 -48.60
C ILE A 258 28.72 34.41 -48.22
N GLU A 259 28.22 35.61 -47.92
CA GLU A 259 26.79 35.86 -47.67
C GLU A 259 25.95 35.74 -48.95
N GLY A 260 24.73 35.21 -48.84
CA GLY A 260 23.76 35.15 -49.93
C GLY A 260 24.08 34.16 -51.05
N ALA A 261 25.11 33.33 -50.90
CA ALA A 261 25.49 32.32 -51.88
C ALA A 261 24.43 31.22 -51.94
N SER A 262 23.97 30.92 -53.16
CA SER A 262 22.99 29.85 -53.38
C SER A 262 23.63 28.47 -53.18
N VAL A 263 22.99 27.64 -52.37
CA VAL A 263 23.37 26.25 -52.10
C VAL A 263 22.20 25.35 -52.52
N GLU A 264 22.47 24.38 -53.38
CA GLU A 264 21.51 23.35 -53.82
C GLU A 264 21.71 22.07 -53.00
N LEU A 265 20.62 21.37 -52.66
CA LEU A 265 20.64 20.15 -51.86
C LEU A 265 19.76 19.04 -52.47
N GLU A 266 20.28 17.82 -52.51
CA GLU A 266 19.64 16.67 -53.19
C GLU A 266 19.77 15.40 -52.34
N VAL A 267 18.67 14.71 -52.05
CA VAL A 267 18.71 13.38 -51.42
C VAL A 267 19.07 12.32 -52.47
N LEU A 268 20.21 11.66 -52.31
CA LEU A 268 20.76 10.67 -53.26
C LEU A 268 20.29 9.25 -53.00
N ALA A 269 20.08 8.88 -51.73
CA ALA A 269 19.74 7.52 -51.31
C ALA A 269 19.01 7.50 -49.96
N GLY A 270 18.15 6.51 -49.75
CA GLY A 270 17.39 6.32 -48.51
C GLY A 270 15.94 6.84 -48.55
N GLY A 271 15.68 7.84 -49.40
CA GLY A 271 14.35 8.38 -49.66
C GLY A 271 13.84 9.37 -48.61
N GLY A 272 14.74 9.98 -47.84
CA GLY A 272 14.41 11.03 -46.87
C GLY A 272 14.04 12.37 -47.50
N ALA A 273 13.76 13.35 -46.65
CA ALA A 273 13.39 14.72 -47.03
C ALA A 273 14.29 15.73 -46.32
N LEU A 274 14.78 16.72 -47.06
CA LEU A 274 15.46 17.89 -46.52
C LEU A 274 14.43 19.00 -46.29
N GLU A 275 14.68 19.88 -45.31
CA GLU A 275 13.87 21.05 -45.01
C GLU A 275 13.63 21.94 -46.25
N ALA A 276 14.66 22.07 -47.09
CA ALA A 276 14.61 22.71 -48.41
C ALA A 276 15.59 22.03 -49.39
N ASP A 277 15.27 22.12 -50.69
CA ASP A 277 16.12 21.67 -51.81
C ASP A 277 17.10 22.75 -52.30
N ALA A 278 16.91 24.00 -51.88
CA ALA A 278 17.89 25.07 -52.03
C ALA A 278 17.80 26.09 -50.88
N GLY A 279 18.92 26.74 -50.58
CA GLY A 279 19.02 27.82 -49.60
C GLY A 279 20.02 28.89 -50.02
N ALA A 280 20.09 29.97 -49.24
CA ALA A 280 21.12 30.99 -49.33
C ALA A 280 21.90 31.03 -48.01
N THR A 281 23.21 31.25 -48.06
CA THR A 281 24.04 31.40 -46.87
C THR A 281 23.77 32.73 -46.14
N ASP A 282 23.95 32.73 -44.83
CA ASP A 282 23.88 33.93 -43.98
C ASP A 282 25.20 34.73 -43.96
N SER A 283 25.28 35.75 -43.11
CA SER A 283 26.47 36.60 -42.94
C SER A 283 27.70 35.88 -42.36
N GLU A 284 27.57 34.66 -41.80
CA GLU A 284 28.71 33.81 -41.45
C GLU A 284 29.09 32.85 -42.59
N GLY A 285 28.45 32.99 -43.75
CA GLY A 285 28.58 32.09 -44.89
C GLY A 285 27.92 30.74 -44.65
N GLU A 286 27.03 30.62 -43.65
CA GLU A 286 26.44 29.35 -43.25
C GLU A 286 25.05 29.11 -43.84
N LEU A 287 24.77 27.85 -44.16
CA LEU A 287 23.41 27.35 -44.36
C LEU A 287 23.16 26.17 -43.41
N ARG A 288 22.07 26.28 -42.65
CA ARG A 288 21.49 25.23 -41.81
C ARG A 288 20.43 24.48 -42.60
N VAL A 289 20.42 23.15 -42.52
CA VAL A 289 19.35 22.30 -43.07
C VAL A 289 19.01 21.16 -42.11
N GLU A 290 17.72 20.97 -41.84
CA GLU A 290 17.22 19.74 -41.19
C GLU A 290 17.00 18.62 -42.22
N TRP A 291 17.28 17.38 -41.80
CA TRP A 291 17.14 16.20 -42.66
C TRP A 291 16.33 15.12 -41.91
N THR A 292 15.18 14.78 -42.47
CA THR A 292 14.35 13.64 -42.08
C THR A 292 14.77 12.41 -42.88
N LEU A 293 15.12 11.32 -42.19
CA LEU A 293 15.53 10.07 -42.83
C LEU A 293 14.33 9.38 -43.50
N GLY A 294 14.58 8.75 -44.64
CA GLY A 294 13.56 8.03 -45.40
C GLY A 294 13.24 6.64 -44.85
N SER A 295 12.39 5.91 -45.59
CA SER A 295 11.85 4.61 -45.16
C SER A 295 12.83 3.42 -45.27
N GLN A 296 14.03 3.62 -45.82
CA GLN A 296 15.04 2.57 -45.98
C GLN A 296 16.04 2.59 -44.82
N LEU A 297 16.32 1.40 -44.24
CA LEU A 297 17.35 1.23 -43.21
C LEU A 297 18.77 1.25 -43.80
N GLY A 298 19.75 1.58 -42.96
CA GLY A 298 21.16 1.70 -43.30
C GLY A 298 21.54 3.11 -43.78
N THR A 299 22.68 3.22 -44.48
CA THR A 299 23.26 4.50 -44.89
C THR A 299 22.39 5.24 -45.91
N GLN A 300 21.83 6.36 -45.48
CA GLN A 300 21.19 7.35 -46.33
C GLN A 300 22.22 8.42 -46.73
N ARG A 301 22.02 9.04 -47.90
CA ARG A 301 22.99 10.01 -48.45
C ARG A 301 22.28 11.19 -49.06
N ALA A 302 22.77 12.38 -48.77
CA ALA A 302 22.38 13.62 -49.44
C ALA A 302 23.61 14.36 -49.96
N ARG A 303 23.40 15.23 -50.92
CA ARG A 303 24.42 16.02 -51.63
C ARG A 303 24.13 17.50 -51.41
N ILE A 304 25.20 18.26 -51.28
CA ILE A 304 25.20 19.72 -51.15
C ILE A 304 26.11 20.30 -52.24
N ARG A 305 25.65 21.30 -52.97
CA ARG A 305 26.39 21.98 -54.05
C ARG A 305 26.33 23.50 -53.94
N SER A 306 27.43 24.18 -54.22
CA SER A 306 27.46 25.63 -54.42
C SER A 306 28.73 26.03 -55.18
N GLY A 307 28.65 27.00 -56.09
CA GLY A 307 29.83 27.56 -56.79
C GLY A 307 30.68 26.56 -57.60
N GLY A 308 30.13 25.38 -57.94
CA GLY A 308 30.88 24.28 -58.58
C GLY A 308 31.55 23.31 -57.59
N LEU A 309 31.43 23.55 -56.29
CA LEU A 309 31.83 22.64 -55.21
C LEU A 309 30.71 21.63 -54.94
N GLU A 310 31.07 20.40 -54.56
CA GLU A 310 30.12 19.34 -54.17
C GLU A 310 30.61 18.64 -52.90
N ARG A 311 29.70 18.35 -51.98
CA ARG A 311 29.93 17.51 -50.80
C ARG A 311 28.78 16.53 -50.61
N VAL A 312 29.10 15.28 -50.24
CA VAL A 312 28.11 14.28 -49.82
C VAL A 312 28.11 14.21 -48.29
N ILE A 313 26.91 14.16 -47.71
CA ILE A 313 26.66 13.92 -46.30
C ILE A 313 25.97 12.56 -46.14
N GLU A 314 26.30 11.86 -45.06
CA GLU A 314 25.81 10.51 -44.78
C GLU A 314 25.22 10.45 -43.37
N ALA A 315 24.13 9.70 -43.24
CA ALA A 315 23.45 9.42 -41.99
C ALA A 315 22.92 7.97 -42.00
N GLU A 316 22.66 7.38 -40.84
CA GLU A 316 22.23 5.99 -40.72
C GLU A 316 20.80 5.87 -40.18
N ALA A 317 19.89 5.33 -41.00
CA ALA A 317 18.56 4.99 -40.56
C ALA A 317 18.57 3.63 -39.87
N VAL A 318 18.39 3.63 -38.55
CA VAL A 318 18.31 2.40 -37.75
C VAL A 318 16.84 2.02 -37.49
N ALA A 319 16.62 0.75 -37.20
CA ALA A 319 15.35 0.31 -36.62
C ALA A 319 15.51 0.30 -35.10
N THR A 320 14.58 0.95 -34.41
CA THR A 320 14.50 1.00 -32.95
C THR A 320 13.53 -0.06 -32.45
N PRO A 321 13.83 -0.78 -31.34
CA PRO A 321 12.87 -1.69 -30.73
C PRO A 321 11.58 -0.95 -30.35
N ASP A 322 10.45 -1.48 -30.80
CA ASP A 322 9.12 -1.07 -30.37
C ASP A 322 8.53 -2.13 -29.43
N ALA A 323 8.56 -3.40 -29.85
CA ALA A 323 8.06 -4.53 -29.07
C ALA A 323 9.06 -5.70 -29.00
N ILE A 324 9.09 -6.38 -27.85
CA ILE A 324 9.66 -7.72 -27.69
C ILE A 324 8.48 -8.69 -27.67
N LEU A 325 8.37 -9.54 -28.69
CA LEU A 325 7.31 -10.52 -28.85
C LEU A 325 7.74 -11.88 -28.30
N LEU A 326 6.92 -12.50 -27.44
CA LEU A 326 7.17 -13.86 -26.94
C LEU A 326 6.81 -14.90 -28.02
N ILE A 327 7.78 -15.74 -28.38
CA ILE A 327 7.61 -16.85 -29.33
C ILE A 327 7.29 -18.16 -28.58
N SER A 328 8.07 -18.48 -27.53
CA SER A 328 7.92 -19.69 -26.73
C SER A 328 8.41 -19.50 -25.30
N GLY A 329 8.02 -20.42 -24.41
CA GLY A 329 8.60 -20.55 -23.08
C GLY A 329 7.95 -19.75 -21.95
N GLY A 330 6.84 -19.05 -22.18
CA GLY A 330 6.07 -18.39 -21.11
C GLY A 330 5.03 -19.29 -20.46
N GLY A 331 4.69 -18.99 -19.20
CA GLY A 331 3.62 -19.66 -18.45
C GLY A 331 3.94 -21.11 -18.07
N GLN A 332 5.21 -21.52 -18.15
CA GLN A 332 5.65 -22.87 -17.81
C GLN A 332 5.68 -23.10 -16.30
N SER A 333 5.52 -24.36 -15.89
CA SER A 333 5.77 -24.82 -14.53
C SER A 333 6.88 -25.85 -14.52
N GLU A 334 7.85 -25.73 -13.61
CA GLU A 334 8.88 -26.74 -13.40
C GLU A 334 9.27 -26.78 -11.92
N HIS A 335 9.88 -27.88 -11.51
CA HIS A 335 10.46 -28.00 -10.19
C HIS A 335 11.52 -26.92 -9.95
N ARG A 336 11.46 -26.28 -8.77
CA ARG A 336 12.46 -25.29 -8.34
C ARG A 336 13.90 -25.84 -8.48
N THR A 337 14.90 -24.98 -8.69
CA THR A 337 16.30 -25.32 -9.04
C THR A 337 16.53 -26.02 -10.39
N ARG A 338 15.50 -26.34 -11.19
CA ARG A 338 15.66 -26.89 -12.55
C ARG A 338 15.46 -25.85 -13.65
N THR A 339 15.99 -26.16 -14.83
CA THR A 339 15.76 -25.42 -16.07
C THR A 339 14.38 -25.72 -16.63
N LEU A 340 13.66 -24.68 -17.06
CA LEU A 340 12.35 -24.82 -17.72
C LEU A 340 12.46 -25.73 -18.97
N PRO A 341 11.46 -26.59 -19.25
CA PRO A 341 11.49 -27.53 -20.37
C PRO A 341 11.67 -26.88 -21.75
N ASP A 342 10.95 -25.79 -22.02
CA ASP A 342 11.08 -25.00 -23.24
C ASP A 342 11.90 -23.72 -22.96
N PRO A 343 12.88 -23.35 -23.81
CA PRO A 343 13.58 -22.09 -23.67
C PRO A 343 12.65 -20.90 -23.96
N VAL A 344 12.88 -19.80 -23.25
CA VAL A 344 12.21 -18.53 -23.51
C VAL A 344 12.78 -17.96 -24.81
N ARG A 345 11.96 -17.93 -25.87
CA ARG A 345 12.32 -17.35 -27.17
C ARG A 345 11.52 -16.10 -27.43
N VAL A 346 12.18 -15.07 -27.92
CA VAL A 346 11.59 -13.77 -28.21
C VAL A 346 12.06 -13.23 -29.54
N GLN A 347 11.23 -12.40 -30.18
CA GLN A 347 11.56 -11.63 -31.38
C GLN A 347 11.49 -10.14 -31.06
N VAL A 348 12.51 -9.36 -31.42
CA VAL A 348 12.46 -7.89 -31.34
C VAL A 348 11.96 -7.36 -32.68
N VAL A 349 10.94 -6.50 -32.64
CA VAL A 349 10.36 -5.86 -33.83
C VAL A 349 10.33 -4.33 -33.70
N ASP A 350 10.35 -3.64 -34.84
CA ASP A 350 10.09 -2.21 -34.94
C ASP A 350 8.58 -1.89 -34.95
N GLU A 351 8.22 -0.61 -34.98
CA GLU A 351 6.83 -0.11 -35.01
C GLU A 351 6.01 -0.63 -36.22
N GLN A 352 6.67 -1.14 -37.26
CA GLN A 352 6.02 -1.77 -38.42
C GLN A 352 5.84 -3.29 -38.25
N GLY A 353 6.24 -3.86 -37.10
CA GLY A 353 6.24 -5.29 -36.84
C GLY A 353 7.35 -6.05 -37.58
N MET A 354 8.38 -5.35 -38.08
CA MET A 354 9.49 -5.96 -38.80
C MET A 354 10.62 -6.34 -37.83
N ALA A 355 11.15 -7.55 -37.98
CA ALA A 355 12.22 -8.07 -37.14
C ALA A 355 13.51 -7.23 -37.20
N ILE A 356 14.10 -6.94 -36.04
CA ILE A 356 15.34 -6.16 -35.92
C ILE A 356 16.53 -7.07 -35.54
N PRO A 357 17.51 -7.28 -36.45
CA PRO A 357 18.72 -8.05 -36.16
C PRO A 357 19.77 -7.24 -35.38
N GLY A 358 20.59 -7.93 -34.57
CA GLY A 358 21.73 -7.34 -33.85
C GLY A 358 21.39 -6.57 -32.57
N VAL A 359 20.12 -6.52 -32.15
CA VAL A 359 19.69 -5.85 -30.91
C VAL A 359 20.13 -6.65 -29.70
N SER A 360 20.76 -5.99 -28.72
CA SER A 360 21.13 -6.61 -27.45
C SER A 360 19.95 -6.63 -26.47
N ILE A 361 19.55 -7.82 -26.05
CA ILE A 361 18.52 -8.06 -25.02
C ILE A 361 19.21 -8.45 -23.70
N ARG A 362 18.95 -7.71 -22.63
CA ARG A 362 19.37 -8.05 -21.26
C ARG A 362 18.28 -8.80 -20.51
N THR A 363 18.68 -9.68 -19.60
CA THR A 363 17.79 -10.45 -18.73
C THR A 363 17.93 -10.00 -17.27
N GLU A 364 16.84 -9.79 -16.55
CA GLU A 364 16.81 -9.59 -15.10
C GLU A 364 15.79 -10.53 -14.44
N LEU A 365 16.08 -10.98 -13.21
CA LEU A 365 15.24 -11.92 -12.45
C LEU A 365 14.70 -11.23 -11.21
N SER A 366 13.39 -11.24 -11.02
CA SER A 366 12.71 -10.45 -9.97
C SER A 366 13.00 -10.88 -8.54
N ASP A 367 13.38 -12.15 -8.30
CA ASP A 367 13.75 -12.69 -6.99
C ASP A 367 15.27 -12.79 -6.77
N LEU A 368 16.08 -12.49 -7.80
CA LEU A 368 17.53 -12.72 -7.85
C LEU A 368 17.94 -14.18 -7.50
N GLN A 369 17.05 -15.17 -7.70
CA GLN A 369 17.31 -16.59 -7.48
C GLN A 369 17.23 -17.36 -8.81
N GLY A 370 18.02 -18.44 -8.92
CA GLY A 370 18.14 -19.18 -10.18
C GLY A 370 19.14 -18.52 -11.14
N SER A 371 19.01 -18.77 -12.44
CA SER A 371 19.90 -18.21 -13.46
C SER A 371 19.29 -18.22 -14.86
N VAL A 372 19.80 -17.35 -15.73
CA VAL A 372 19.43 -17.30 -17.16
C VAL A 372 20.69 -17.40 -18.00
N ASN A 373 20.67 -18.25 -19.03
CA ASN A 373 21.78 -18.50 -19.93
C ASN A 373 21.37 -18.28 -21.40
N PRO A 374 21.99 -17.35 -22.14
CA PRO A 374 22.91 -16.30 -21.67
C PRO A 374 22.17 -15.15 -20.96
N GLN A 375 22.83 -14.38 -20.09
CA GLN A 375 22.22 -13.18 -19.49
C GLN A 375 22.12 -11.97 -20.44
N LEU A 376 22.77 -12.06 -21.60
CA LEU A 376 22.79 -11.06 -22.65
C LEU A 376 22.86 -11.78 -23.99
N ALA A 377 21.85 -11.59 -24.84
CA ALA A 377 21.81 -12.14 -26.19
C ALA A 377 21.68 -11.03 -27.23
N THR A 378 22.28 -11.19 -28.40
CA THR A 378 22.02 -10.34 -29.57
C THR A 378 21.05 -11.05 -30.50
N THR A 379 20.04 -10.33 -31.02
CA THR A 379 19.08 -10.91 -31.96
C THR A 379 19.74 -11.35 -33.27
N ASP A 380 19.26 -12.45 -33.83
CA ASP A 380 19.75 -13.00 -35.09
C ASP A 380 19.14 -12.31 -36.33
N ALA A 381 19.37 -12.87 -37.53
CA ALA A 381 18.84 -12.32 -38.79
C ALA A 381 17.31 -12.34 -38.90
N ALA A 382 16.61 -13.11 -38.07
CA ALA A 382 15.15 -13.13 -37.93
C ALA A 382 14.67 -12.27 -36.74
N GLY A 383 15.56 -11.50 -36.11
CA GLY A 383 15.26 -10.70 -34.92
C GLY A 383 15.06 -11.54 -33.65
N GLU A 384 15.43 -12.82 -33.66
CA GLU A 384 15.15 -13.74 -32.55
C GLU A 384 16.31 -13.85 -31.55
N ALA A 385 15.97 -14.08 -30.28
CA ALA A 385 16.88 -14.49 -29.21
C ALA A 385 16.27 -15.64 -28.38
N SER A 386 17.11 -16.41 -27.70
CA SER A 386 16.71 -17.59 -26.93
C SER A 386 17.46 -17.64 -25.59
N PHE A 387 16.73 -17.98 -24.52
CA PHE A 387 17.22 -18.00 -23.16
C PHE A 387 16.82 -19.30 -22.45
N GLU A 388 17.79 -19.99 -21.86
CA GLU A 388 17.55 -21.10 -20.93
C GLU A 388 17.37 -20.51 -19.52
N TRP A 389 16.19 -20.68 -18.93
CA TRP A 389 15.87 -20.15 -17.59
C TRP A 389 15.82 -21.28 -16.56
N THR A 390 16.70 -21.21 -15.57
CA THR A 390 16.75 -22.10 -14.40
C THR A 390 16.15 -21.40 -13.19
N LEU A 391 15.14 -22.03 -12.60
CA LEU A 391 14.36 -21.49 -11.48
C LEU A 391 15.17 -21.46 -10.18
N GLY A 392 14.83 -20.53 -9.28
CA GLY A 392 15.44 -20.41 -7.95
C GLY A 392 14.96 -21.46 -6.93
N GLU A 393 15.19 -21.19 -5.64
CA GLU A 393 14.63 -21.99 -4.52
C GLU A 393 13.25 -21.49 -4.05
N VAL A 394 12.82 -20.30 -4.50
CA VAL A 394 11.51 -19.70 -4.15
C VAL A 394 10.39 -20.44 -4.89
N LEU A 395 9.22 -20.56 -4.25
CA LEU A 395 8.02 -21.20 -4.82
C LEU A 395 6.95 -20.19 -5.21
N GLY A 396 6.16 -20.53 -6.23
CA GLY A 396 5.10 -19.70 -6.81
C GLY A 396 5.50 -19.03 -8.13
N THR A 397 4.81 -17.95 -8.49
CA THR A 397 5.13 -17.16 -9.70
C THR A 397 6.47 -16.47 -9.54
N VAL A 398 7.38 -16.71 -10.49
CA VAL A 398 8.62 -15.96 -10.67
C VAL A 398 8.62 -15.30 -12.05
N THR A 399 9.36 -14.20 -12.22
CA THR A 399 9.38 -13.45 -13.48
C THR A 399 10.80 -13.22 -14.01
N LEU A 400 10.90 -13.31 -15.33
CA LEU A 400 12.07 -12.96 -16.13
C LEU A 400 11.74 -11.70 -16.93
N GLU A 401 12.47 -10.63 -16.67
CA GLU A 401 12.35 -9.36 -17.37
C GLU A 401 13.39 -9.31 -18.50
N LEU A 402 12.92 -9.01 -19.71
CA LEU A 402 13.72 -8.92 -20.93
C LEU A 402 13.68 -7.48 -21.43
N SER A 403 14.84 -6.82 -21.54
CA SER A 403 14.94 -5.42 -21.96
C SER A 403 15.80 -5.23 -23.21
N ALA A 404 15.26 -4.48 -24.18
CA ALA A 404 15.89 -4.15 -25.46
C ALA A 404 15.78 -2.64 -25.69
N GLY A 405 16.81 -1.89 -25.28
CA GLY A 405 16.74 -0.42 -25.25
C GLY A 405 15.79 0.05 -24.14
N SER A 406 14.68 0.68 -24.53
CA SER A 406 13.58 1.10 -23.64
C SER A 406 12.35 0.17 -23.69
N THR A 407 12.37 -0.86 -24.53
CA THR A 407 11.28 -1.83 -24.64
C THR A 407 11.51 -3.00 -23.67
N GLU A 408 10.46 -3.41 -22.97
CA GLU A 408 10.49 -4.46 -21.95
C GLU A 408 9.41 -5.52 -22.20
N LEU A 409 9.72 -6.77 -21.84
CA LEU A 409 8.78 -7.88 -21.79
C LEU A 409 9.01 -8.67 -20.50
N VAL A 410 7.94 -8.93 -19.75
CA VAL A 410 7.95 -9.80 -18.57
C VAL A 410 7.43 -11.18 -18.96
N VAL A 411 8.20 -12.22 -18.64
CA VAL A 411 7.83 -13.62 -18.86
C VAL A 411 7.66 -14.30 -17.50
N GLU A 412 6.48 -14.88 -17.25
CA GLU A 412 6.17 -15.57 -16.00
C GLU A 412 6.44 -17.08 -16.09
N ALA A 413 6.88 -17.67 -14.98
CA ALA A 413 6.94 -19.11 -14.77
C ALA A 413 6.49 -19.49 -13.34
N GLN A 414 6.10 -20.75 -13.15
CA GLN A 414 5.68 -21.31 -11.86
C GLN A 414 6.77 -22.23 -11.32
N SER A 415 7.40 -21.82 -10.22
CA SER A 415 8.32 -22.64 -9.46
C SER A 415 7.55 -23.51 -8.47
N VAL A 416 7.56 -24.83 -8.68
CA VAL A 416 6.85 -25.80 -7.84
C VAL A 416 7.81 -26.69 -7.06
N ALA A 417 7.33 -27.26 -5.95
CA ALA A 417 7.99 -28.35 -5.24
C ALA A 417 7.18 -29.63 -5.46
N VAL A 418 7.88 -30.74 -5.70
CA VAL A 418 7.24 -32.06 -5.83
C VAL A 418 7.71 -32.91 -4.66
N ALA A 419 6.79 -33.19 -3.73
CA ALA A 419 7.07 -34.00 -2.56
C ALA A 419 7.58 -35.40 -2.94
N GLN A 420 8.60 -35.88 -2.21
CA GLN A 420 9.24 -37.17 -2.44
C GLN A 420 9.51 -37.94 -1.14
N THR A 421 9.89 -37.24 -0.06
CA THR A 421 10.32 -37.86 1.20
C THR A 421 9.46 -37.33 2.36
N LEU A 422 8.98 -38.24 3.19
CA LEU A 422 8.32 -37.93 4.45
C LEU A 422 9.24 -38.40 5.59
N GLU A 423 9.57 -37.50 6.51
CA GLU A 423 10.53 -37.72 7.61
C GLU A 423 9.85 -37.54 8.97
N VAL A 424 10.12 -38.44 9.92
CA VAL A 424 9.71 -38.28 11.32
C VAL A 424 10.64 -37.28 12.01
N ILE A 425 10.08 -36.22 12.60
CA ILE A 425 10.86 -35.16 13.28
C ILE A 425 10.57 -35.05 14.79
N GLY A 426 9.58 -35.78 15.32
CA GLY A 426 9.34 -35.89 16.76
C GLY A 426 8.00 -36.56 17.10
N GLY A 427 7.84 -37.02 18.34
CA GLY A 427 6.58 -37.60 18.84
C GLY A 427 6.43 -39.13 18.67
N ASP A 428 7.50 -39.86 18.40
CA ASP A 428 7.50 -41.33 18.29
C ASP A 428 7.91 -42.03 19.61
N GLY A 429 7.48 -43.28 19.79
CA GLY A 429 7.84 -44.15 20.92
C GLY A 429 7.33 -43.68 22.30
N GLN A 430 6.15 -43.04 22.36
CA GLN A 430 5.67 -42.34 23.56
C GLN A 430 4.84 -43.21 24.52
N THR A 431 4.61 -42.69 25.73
CA THR A 431 3.68 -43.25 26.72
C THR A 431 2.76 -42.17 27.28
N ALA A 432 1.47 -42.45 27.38
CA ALA A 432 0.47 -41.58 28.03
C ALA A 432 -0.66 -42.42 28.64
N PRO A 433 -1.42 -41.91 29.63
CA PRO A 433 -2.61 -42.59 30.13
C PRO A 433 -3.60 -42.93 29.02
N ALA A 434 -4.33 -44.05 29.14
CA ALA A 434 -5.41 -44.35 28.21
C ALA A 434 -6.48 -43.24 28.20
N GLY A 435 -6.95 -42.87 27.01
CA GLY A 435 -7.88 -41.75 26.80
C GLY A 435 -7.24 -40.36 26.86
N GLN A 436 -5.92 -40.25 27.11
CA GLN A 436 -5.19 -38.98 27.11
C GLN A 436 -4.32 -38.80 25.87
N ALA A 437 -3.98 -37.54 25.57
CA ALA A 437 -3.04 -37.19 24.51
C ALA A 437 -1.59 -37.55 24.90
N VAL A 438 -0.79 -37.94 23.90
CA VAL A 438 0.66 -38.02 24.06
C VAL A 438 1.27 -36.63 24.29
N SER A 439 2.36 -36.57 25.06
CA SER A 439 2.95 -35.29 25.51
C SER A 439 3.61 -34.45 24.42
N THR A 440 4.01 -35.08 23.31
CA THR A 440 4.57 -34.43 22.11
C THR A 440 3.78 -34.90 20.90
N ASP A 441 3.08 -34.01 20.22
CA ASP A 441 2.33 -34.38 19.01
C ASP A 441 3.22 -35.08 17.96
N PRO A 442 2.82 -36.25 17.42
CA PRO A 442 3.45 -36.86 16.25
C PRO A 442 3.65 -35.85 15.13
N GLN A 443 4.90 -35.66 14.72
CA GLN A 443 5.32 -34.57 13.85
C GLN A 443 6.20 -35.09 12.72
N VAL A 444 5.85 -34.69 11.49
CA VAL A 444 6.54 -35.07 10.25
C VAL A 444 7.02 -33.84 9.48
N ARG A 445 8.03 -34.03 8.63
CA ARG A 445 8.48 -33.07 7.62
C ARG A 445 8.37 -33.67 6.23
N LEU A 446 7.71 -32.95 5.32
CA LEU A 446 7.64 -33.26 3.90
C LEU A 446 8.76 -32.54 3.16
N LEU A 447 9.57 -33.31 2.45
CA LEU A 447 10.69 -32.86 1.64
C LEU A 447 10.50 -33.32 0.19
N ASP A 448 11.12 -32.60 -0.73
CA ASP A 448 11.18 -32.93 -2.15
C ASP A 448 12.44 -33.72 -2.53
N GLU A 449 12.73 -33.83 -3.82
CA GLU A 449 13.94 -34.49 -4.35
C GLU A 449 15.26 -33.79 -3.98
N VAL A 450 15.31 -32.45 -3.85
CA VAL A 450 16.55 -31.74 -3.43
C VAL A 450 16.64 -31.53 -1.91
N GLY A 451 15.69 -32.08 -1.14
CA GLY A 451 15.73 -32.12 0.32
C GLY A 451 15.40 -30.80 1.03
N LEU A 452 14.75 -29.84 0.36
CA LEU A 452 14.17 -28.66 1.03
C LEU A 452 12.66 -28.89 1.29
N PRO A 453 12.03 -28.10 2.17
CA PRO A 453 10.67 -28.38 2.59
C PRO A 453 9.61 -28.09 1.53
N VAL A 454 8.55 -28.89 1.54
CA VAL A 454 7.36 -28.71 0.69
C VAL A 454 6.22 -28.14 1.53
N PRO A 455 5.87 -26.84 1.41
CA PRO A 455 4.76 -26.22 2.13
C PRO A 455 3.43 -26.38 1.39
N GLY A 456 2.31 -26.30 2.11
CA GLY A 456 0.96 -26.24 1.52
C GLY A 456 0.35 -27.60 1.15
N GLU A 457 1.13 -28.68 1.17
CA GLU A 457 0.65 -30.04 0.84
C GLU A 457 -0.04 -30.72 2.04
N PRO A 458 -1.15 -31.45 1.82
CA PRO A 458 -1.87 -32.19 2.86
C PRO A 458 -1.24 -33.56 3.13
N VAL A 459 -0.81 -33.81 4.36
CA VAL A 459 -0.43 -35.14 4.84
C VAL A 459 -1.53 -35.72 5.74
N THR A 460 -1.83 -37.01 5.58
CA THR A 460 -2.92 -37.67 6.32
C THR A 460 -2.36 -38.58 7.42
N PHE A 461 -2.68 -38.25 8.66
CA PHE A 461 -2.45 -39.05 9.85
C PHE A 461 -3.62 -40.00 10.05
N SER A 462 -3.38 -41.30 10.23
CA SER A 462 -4.43 -42.33 10.38
C SER A 462 -4.07 -43.33 11.47
N VAL A 463 -4.95 -43.52 12.45
CA VAL A 463 -4.76 -44.49 13.52
C VAL A 463 -4.96 -45.89 12.94
N THR A 464 -3.91 -46.72 13.03
CA THR A 464 -3.87 -48.07 12.44
C THR A 464 -3.97 -49.19 13.48
N GLY A 465 -3.80 -48.87 14.76
CA GLY A 465 -3.91 -49.82 15.86
C GLY A 465 -4.09 -49.14 17.22
N GLY A 466 -4.69 -49.84 18.18
CA GLY A 466 -4.83 -49.37 19.56
C GLY A 466 -6.15 -48.66 19.92
N GLY A 467 -6.91 -48.21 18.92
CA GLY A 467 -8.23 -47.59 19.13
C GLY A 467 -8.20 -46.13 19.60
N GLY A 468 -7.03 -45.47 19.50
CA GLY A 468 -6.89 -44.04 19.75
C GLY A 468 -7.57 -43.14 18.70
N THR A 469 -7.46 -41.83 18.88
CA THR A 469 -8.01 -40.83 17.95
C THR A 469 -7.01 -39.73 17.62
N VAL A 470 -7.12 -39.16 16.41
CA VAL A 470 -6.44 -37.94 15.97
C VAL A 470 -7.49 -36.90 15.62
N SER A 471 -7.39 -35.71 16.21
CA SER A 471 -8.40 -34.63 16.07
C SER A 471 -9.86 -35.08 16.31
N GLY A 472 -10.08 -36.07 17.20
CA GLY A 472 -11.40 -36.61 17.53
C GLY A 472 -11.94 -37.69 16.58
N GLY A 473 -11.17 -38.11 15.56
CA GLY A 473 -11.54 -39.19 14.64
C GLY A 473 -10.44 -40.25 14.46
N SER A 474 -10.64 -41.22 13.57
CA SER A 474 -9.62 -42.23 13.24
C SER A 474 -8.57 -41.74 12.23
N SER A 475 -8.81 -40.60 11.56
CA SER A 475 -7.87 -39.98 10.63
C SER A 475 -8.04 -38.47 10.58
N ALA A 476 -6.95 -37.73 10.40
CA ALA A 476 -6.94 -36.28 10.22
C ALA A 476 -5.94 -35.87 9.13
N SER A 477 -6.35 -34.97 8.25
CA SER A 477 -5.47 -34.34 7.25
C SER A 477 -4.91 -33.04 7.82
N GLN A 478 -3.60 -32.84 7.70
CA GLN A 478 -2.90 -31.65 8.17
C GLN A 478 -2.07 -31.06 7.04
N THR A 479 -2.15 -29.75 6.84
CA THR A 479 -1.37 -29.06 5.81
C THR A 479 0.02 -28.72 6.33
N THR A 480 1.03 -28.99 5.51
CA THR A 480 2.43 -28.65 5.81
C THR A 480 2.66 -27.14 5.85
N ASN A 481 3.38 -26.66 6.86
CA ASN A 481 3.70 -25.24 7.03
C ASN A 481 4.89 -24.80 6.14
N GLY A 482 5.33 -23.54 6.25
CA GLY A 482 6.48 -22.99 5.51
C GLY A 482 7.83 -23.71 5.71
N GLN A 483 7.94 -24.61 6.69
CA GLN A 483 9.10 -25.49 6.93
C GLN A 483 8.80 -26.95 6.55
N GLY A 484 7.75 -27.20 5.77
CA GLY A 484 7.26 -28.51 5.35
C GLY A 484 6.74 -29.37 6.51
N ARG A 485 6.49 -28.79 7.70
CA ARG A 485 6.13 -29.56 8.90
C ARG A 485 4.62 -29.68 9.06
N ALA A 486 4.17 -30.84 9.52
CA ALA A 486 2.81 -31.07 10.01
C ALA A 486 2.84 -31.86 11.33
N SER A 487 1.87 -31.60 12.21
CA SER A 487 1.69 -32.28 13.50
C SER A 487 0.21 -32.57 13.74
N VAL A 488 -0.09 -33.59 14.54
CA VAL A 488 -1.45 -33.85 15.00
C VAL A 488 -1.49 -34.24 16.49
N PRO A 489 -2.44 -33.73 17.29
CA PRO A 489 -2.71 -34.27 18.61
C PRO A 489 -3.21 -35.71 18.49
N TRP A 490 -2.53 -36.64 19.17
CA TRP A 490 -2.86 -38.07 19.18
C TRP A 490 -3.25 -38.53 20.58
N VAL A 491 -4.50 -38.96 20.73
CA VAL A 491 -5.07 -39.52 21.96
C VAL A 491 -4.98 -41.03 21.90
N LEU A 492 -4.43 -41.67 22.94
CA LEU A 492 -4.29 -43.12 23.00
C LEU A 492 -5.61 -43.80 23.40
N GLY A 493 -5.92 -44.93 22.77
CA GLY A 493 -7.06 -45.77 23.13
C GLY A 493 -6.77 -46.64 24.35
N SER A 494 -7.70 -47.55 24.68
CA SER A 494 -7.62 -48.43 25.86
C SER A 494 -6.83 -49.74 25.63
N ALA A 495 -6.18 -49.92 24.48
CA ALA A 495 -5.38 -51.11 24.22
C ALA A 495 -4.04 -51.08 24.98
N SER A 496 -3.72 -52.19 25.67
CA SER A 496 -2.43 -52.42 26.35
C SER A 496 -1.27 -52.76 25.41
N ALA A 497 -1.57 -53.14 24.16
CA ALA A 497 -0.57 -53.33 23.13
C ALA A 497 -0.11 -51.98 22.57
N GLU A 498 1.09 -51.97 21.97
CA GLU A 498 1.63 -50.83 21.23
C GLU A 498 0.60 -50.35 20.18
N GLN A 499 0.23 -49.08 20.28
CA GLN A 499 -0.71 -48.41 19.40
C GLN A 499 0.07 -47.79 18.25
N SER A 500 -0.55 -47.70 17.06
CA SER A 500 0.13 -47.28 15.85
C SER A 500 -0.63 -46.21 15.09
N LEU A 501 0.11 -45.21 14.61
CA LEU A 501 -0.36 -44.10 13.81
C LEU A 501 0.48 -44.03 12.54
N LEU A 502 -0.17 -44.05 11.37
CA LEU A 502 0.50 -43.99 10.07
C LEU A 502 0.29 -42.60 9.46
N VAL A 503 1.35 -41.99 8.96
CA VAL A 503 1.29 -40.70 8.25
C VAL A 503 1.63 -40.93 6.78
N SER A 504 0.78 -40.43 5.90
CA SER A 504 0.82 -40.73 4.47
C SER A 504 0.70 -39.48 3.61
N HIS A 505 1.33 -39.54 2.44
CA HIS A 505 1.27 -38.54 1.38
C HIS A 505 1.14 -39.27 0.03
N SER A 506 0.58 -38.63 -0.99
CA SER A 506 0.34 -39.27 -2.30
C SER A 506 1.63 -39.62 -3.05
N ALA A 507 2.67 -38.78 -2.89
CA ALA A 507 3.94 -38.86 -3.63
C ALA A 507 5.15 -39.31 -2.79
N ALA A 508 4.97 -39.58 -1.48
CA ALA A 508 6.07 -39.97 -0.59
C ALA A 508 5.73 -41.26 0.19
N PRO A 509 6.71 -42.15 0.47
CA PRO A 509 6.48 -43.32 1.31
C PRO A 509 5.95 -42.94 2.70
N PRO A 510 4.98 -43.68 3.26
CA PRO A 510 4.41 -43.34 4.56
C PRO A 510 5.38 -43.66 5.71
N VAL A 511 5.26 -42.91 6.80
CA VAL A 511 6.02 -43.14 8.04
C VAL A 511 5.08 -43.50 9.19
N GLY A 512 5.55 -44.34 10.10
CA GLY A 512 4.79 -44.77 11.28
C GLY A 512 5.26 -44.06 12.55
N PHE A 513 4.34 -43.98 13.51
CA PHE A 513 4.58 -43.64 14.90
C PHE A 513 4.00 -44.72 15.79
N SER A 514 4.62 -44.97 16.94
CA SER A 514 4.09 -45.84 17.98
C SER A 514 4.00 -45.16 19.35
N ALA A 515 3.08 -45.66 20.17
CA ALA A 515 2.94 -45.27 21.57
C ALA A 515 2.27 -46.37 22.39
N THR A 516 2.50 -46.39 23.70
CA THR A 516 1.88 -47.34 24.64
C THR A 516 0.98 -46.61 25.63
N ALA A 517 -0.24 -47.09 25.82
CA ALA A 517 -1.14 -46.56 26.85
C ALA A 517 -0.76 -47.10 28.24
N ASP A 518 -0.59 -46.20 29.21
CA ASP A 518 -0.54 -46.56 30.62
C ASP A 518 -1.97 -46.81 31.11
N LEU A 519 -2.27 -48.08 31.41
CA LEU A 519 -3.58 -48.50 31.93
C LEU A 519 -3.68 -48.42 33.46
N SER A 520 -2.56 -48.20 34.16
CA SER A 520 -2.50 -48.09 35.63
C SER A 520 -2.68 -46.66 36.15
N ALA A 521 -2.81 -45.70 35.23
CA ALA A 521 -3.08 -44.31 35.56
C ALA A 521 -4.52 -44.15 36.10
N PRO A 522 -4.73 -43.34 37.16
CA PRO A 522 -6.08 -43.08 37.69
C PRO A 522 -7.02 -42.45 36.66
N THR A 523 -8.25 -42.94 36.58
CA THR A 523 -9.29 -42.41 35.68
C THR A 523 -10.59 -42.04 36.40
N SER A 524 -10.79 -42.46 37.65
CA SER A 524 -11.96 -42.08 38.44
C SER A 524 -11.62 -41.82 39.90
N LEU A 525 -12.25 -40.78 40.47
CA LEU A 525 -12.19 -40.41 41.88
C LEU A 525 -13.64 -40.17 42.33
N ALA A 526 -14.10 -40.88 43.36
CA ALA A 526 -15.48 -40.79 43.84
C ALA A 526 -15.55 -40.64 45.37
N VAL A 527 -16.52 -39.88 45.88
CA VAL A 527 -16.86 -39.89 47.32
C VAL A 527 -17.62 -41.18 47.62
N ILE A 528 -17.15 -41.94 48.60
CA ILE A 528 -17.75 -43.22 49.02
C ILE A 528 -18.29 -43.20 50.46
N SER A 529 -18.04 -42.14 51.23
CA SER A 529 -18.61 -41.94 52.58
C SER A 529 -18.46 -40.49 53.04
N GLY A 530 -19.32 -40.07 53.98
CA GLY A 530 -19.20 -38.80 54.73
C GLY A 530 -19.80 -37.55 54.06
N SER A 531 -20.48 -37.68 52.93
CA SER A 531 -21.32 -36.61 52.36
C SER A 531 -22.73 -36.64 52.98
N GLY A 532 -23.46 -35.52 52.91
CA GLY A 532 -24.85 -35.39 53.34
C GLY A 532 -25.06 -35.11 54.83
N GLN A 533 -24.00 -34.84 55.60
CA GLN A 533 -24.09 -34.61 57.05
C GLN A 533 -24.61 -33.21 57.39
N SER A 534 -25.14 -33.02 58.60
CA SER A 534 -25.49 -31.71 59.16
C SER A 534 -24.78 -31.45 60.50
N ALA A 535 -24.53 -30.17 60.81
CA ALA A 535 -24.08 -29.69 62.12
C ALA A 535 -24.33 -28.17 62.26
N ASP A 536 -24.13 -27.59 63.45
CA ASP A 536 -24.14 -26.13 63.60
C ASP A 536 -22.99 -25.48 62.79
N PRO A 537 -23.13 -24.22 62.33
CA PRO A 537 -22.04 -23.48 61.72
C PRO A 537 -20.80 -23.44 62.63
N GLY A 538 -19.63 -23.75 62.07
CA GLY A 538 -18.36 -23.86 62.81
C GLY A 538 -18.07 -25.23 63.45
N GLN A 539 -18.98 -26.21 63.39
CA GLN A 539 -18.78 -27.52 64.03
C GLN A 539 -18.08 -28.55 63.13
N THR A 540 -17.49 -29.56 63.77
CA THR A 540 -16.84 -30.70 63.07
C THR A 540 -17.86 -31.80 62.81
N LEU A 541 -17.90 -32.29 61.56
CA LEU A 541 -18.80 -33.36 61.16
C LEU A 541 -18.44 -34.68 61.84
N ALA A 542 -19.45 -35.48 62.19
CA ALA A 542 -19.30 -36.70 62.98
C ALA A 542 -18.54 -37.82 62.22
N SER A 543 -18.73 -37.92 60.90
CA SER A 543 -18.06 -38.88 60.03
C SER A 543 -17.02 -38.19 59.14
N PRO A 544 -15.83 -38.79 58.93
CA PRO A 544 -14.87 -38.29 57.96
C PRO A 544 -15.36 -38.52 56.53
N VAL A 545 -14.98 -37.63 55.61
CA VAL A 545 -15.20 -37.82 54.18
C VAL A 545 -14.16 -38.80 53.65
N VAL A 546 -14.61 -39.79 52.87
CA VAL A 546 -13.76 -40.82 52.27
C VAL A 546 -13.95 -40.82 50.76
N VAL A 547 -12.86 -40.80 50.01
CA VAL A 547 -12.83 -40.96 48.55
C VAL A 547 -12.09 -42.22 48.13
N GLU A 548 -12.45 -42.74 46.96
CA GLU A 548 -11.82 -43.91 46.33
C GLU A 548 -11.35 -43.56 44.91
N LEU A 549 -10.13 -43.97 44.58
CA LEU A 549 -9.43 -43.70 43.33
C LEU A 549 -9.20 -45.02 42.56
N ARG A 550 -9.65 -45.10 41.31
CA ARG A 550 -9.54 -46.28 40.45
C ARG A 550 -9.00 -45.95 39.06
N ASP A 551 -8.34 -46.93 38.46
CA ASP A 551 -7.87 -46.88 37.07
C ASP A 551 -8.95 -47.28 36.05
N LEU A 552 -8.58 -47.40 34.78
CA LEU A 552 -9.50 -47.71 33.68
C LEU A 552 -10.02 -49.15 33.71
N ALA A 553 -9.30 -50.09 34.33
CA ALA A 553 -9.77 -51.45 34.55
C ALA A 553 -10.75 -51.53 35.74
N GLY A 554 -10.84 -50.45 36.53
CA GLY A 554 -11.60 -50.38 37.78
C GLY A 554 -10.80 -50.84 38.99
N ASP A 555 -9.50 -51.12 38.83
CA ASP A 555 -8.63 -51.54 39.92
C ASP A 555 -8.25 -50.34 40.82
N PRO A 556 -8.08 -50.55 42.14
CA PRO A 556 -7.76 -49.48 43.07
C PRO A 556 -6.31 -49.00 42.95
N VAL A 557 -6.09 -47.68 42.89
CA VAL A 557 -4.74 -47.11 42.74
C VAL A 557 -4.17 -46.63 44.07
N GLU A 558 -3.13 -47.32 44.56
CA GLU A 558 -2.42 -47.03 45.82
C GLU A 558 -1.35 -45.93 45.67
N GLY A 559 -1.09 -45.18 46.76
CA GLY A 559 0.04 -44.25 46.88
C GLY A 559 -0.14 -42.87 46.24
N ILE A 560 -1.32 -42.57 45.69
CA ILE A 560 -1.61 -41.27 45.06
C ILE A 560 -2.00 -40.24 46.12
N ALA A 561 -1.41 -39.05 46.04
CA ALA A 561 -1.74 -37.95 46.93
C ALA A 561 -3.11 -37.34 46.59
N VAL A 562 -3.94 -37.16 47.61
CA VAL A 562 -5.25 -36.51 47.57
C VAL A 562 -5.17 -35.23 48.39
N SER A 563 -5.40 -34.08 47.76
CA SER A 563 -5.51 -32.78 48.43
C SER A 563 -6.98 -32.43 48.73
N TRP A 564 -7.24 -31.82 49.87
CA TRP A 564 -8.60 -31.51 50.34
C TRP A 564 -8.78 -30.01 50.56
N THR A 565 -9.88 -29.45 50.05
CA THR A 565 -10.22 -28.03 50.12
C THR A 565 -11.68 -27.85 50.52
N ALA A 566 -11.92 -27.29 51.70
CA ALA A 566 -13.27 -26.91 52.16
C ALA A 566 -13.72 -25.59 51.53
N SER A 567 -15.03 -25.40 51.36
CA SER A 567 -15.62 -24.13 50.91
C SER A 567 -15.67 -23.09 52.04
N GLY A 568 -15.54 -21.81 51.67
CA GLY A 568 -15.70 -20.70 52.61
C GLY A 568 -14.59 -20.63 53.66
N ASP A 569 -14.97 -20.47 54.92
CA ASP A 569 -14.08 -20.43 56.10
C ASP A 569 -14.02 -21.77 56.86
N GLY A 570 -14.58 -22.85 56.29
CA GLY A 570 -14.45 -24.21 56.82
C GLY A 570 -13.01 -24.73 56.78
N SER A 571 -12.73 -25.78 57.55
CA SER A 571 -11.38 -26.36 57.66
C SER A 571 -11.37 -27.88 57.56
N VAL A 572 -10.23 -28.45 57.17
CA VAL A 572 -10.08 -29.89 56.92
C VAL A 572 -8.78 -30.43 57.54
N GLY A 573 -8.88 -31.59 58.17
CA GLY A 573 -7.80 -32.23 58.92
C GLY A 573 -7.67 -33.72 58.59
N PRO A 574 -6.53 -34.17 58.02
CA PRO A 574 -5.45 -33.38 57.41
C PRO A 574 -5.82 -32.88 56.00
N ALA A 575 -5.21 -31.78 55.57
CA ALA A 575 -5.46 -31.17 54.25
C ALA A 575 -4.88 -31.96 53.04
N ALA A 576 -4.08 -32.99 53.29
CA ALA A 576 -3.62 -33.94 52.27
C ALA A 576 -3.46 -35.34 52.86
N THR A 577 -3.84 -36.37 52.10
CA THR A 577 -3.67 -37.79 52.42
C THR A 577 -3.16 -38.56 51.20
N GLN A 578 -2.85 -39.85 51.36
CA GLN A 578 -2.52 -40.74 50.25
C GLN A 578 -3.55 -41.87 50.17
N THR A 579 -3.79 -42.38 48.97
CA THR A 579 -4.61 -43.58 48.77
C THR A 579 -3.90 -44.83 49.31
N ASN A 580 -4.64 -45.69 50.00
CA ASN A 580 -4.15 -46.98 50.48
C ASN A 580 -4.27 -48.09 49.41
N ALA A 581 -3.94 -49.33 49.76
CA ALA A 581 -4.10 -50.53 48.91
C ALA A 581 -5.53 -50.81 48.40
N GLN A 582 -6.56 -50.13 48.94
CA GLN A 582 -7.93 -50.16 48.43
C GLN A 582 -8.28 -48.92 47.59
N GLY A 583 -7.30 -48.09 47.25
CA GLY A 583 -7.49 -46.84 46.51
C GLY A 583 -8.10 -45.72 47.34
N ARG A 584 -8.21 -45.87 48.67
CA ARG A 584 -9.00 -44.98 49.54
C ARG A 584 -8.16 -43.98 50.30
N ALA A 585 -8.67 -42.75 50.37
CA ALA A 585 -8.13 -41.64 51.16
C ALA A 585 -9.26 -40.96 51.94
N GLN A 586 -8.97 -40.38 53.11
CA GLN A 586 -9.99 -39.75 53.97
C GLN A 586 -9.50 -38.45 54.62
N ALA A 587 -10.44 -37.59 55.03
CA ALA A 587 -10.18 -36.42 55.85
C ALA A 587 -11.39 -36.07 56.75
N THR A 588 -11.12 -35.45 57.91
CA THR A 588 -12.16 -34.91 58.80
C THR A 588 -12.45 -33.46 58.43
N TRP A 589 -13.73 -33.07 58.42
CA TRP A 589 -14.19 -31.77 57.93
C TRP A 589 -14.93 -30.99 59.03
N THR A 590 -14.57 -29.71 59.18
CA THR A 590 -15.23 -28.73 60.03
C THR A 590 -15.90 -27.68 59.16
N LEU A 591 -17.19 -27.45 59.38
CA LEU A 591 -17.99 -26.46 58.67
C LEU A 591 -17.51 -25.03 58.96
N GLY A 592 -17.68 -24.15 57.99
CA GLY A 592 -17.50 -22.70 58.14
C GLY A 592 -18.63 -22.05 58.94
N SER A 593 -18.49 -20.76 59.25
CA SER A 593 -19.41 -20.00 60.11
C SER A 593 -20.73 -19.57 59.46
N ALA A 594 -20.87 -19.74 58.14
CA ALA A 594 -22.11 -19.45 57.42
C ALA A 594 -23.09 -20.64 57.46
N ALA A 595 -24.37 -20.36 57.72
CA ALA A 595 -25.43 -21.35 57.59
C ALA A 595 -25.73 -21.69 56.11
N GLY A 596 -26.36 -22.85 55.88
CA GLY A 596 -26.70 -23.40 54.56
C GLY A 596 -25.69 -24.45 54.06
N SER A 597 -25.81 -24.79 52.77
CA SER A 597 -25.02 -25.87 52.18
C SER A 597 -23.56 -25.48 51.97
N GLN A 598 -22.65 -26.33 52.43
CA GLN A 598 -21.21 -26.20 52.26
C GLN A 598 -20.66 -27.43 51.52
N SER A 599 -19.41 -27.35 51.05
CA SER A 599 -18.75 -28.43 50.31
C SER A 599 -17.29 -28.66 50.69
N LEU A 600 -16.83 -29.89 50.48
CA LEU A 600 -15.43 -30.31 50.57
C LEU A 600 -15.03 -30.97 49.26
N THR A 601 -14.01 -30.40 48.58
CA THR A 601 -13.47 -30.95 47.34
C THR A 601 -12.19 -31.73 47.63
N ALA A 602 -12.14 -32.98 47.18
CA ALA A 602 -10.95 -33.80 47.07
C ALA A 602 -10.41 -33.74 45.64
N SER A 603 -9.09 -33.65 45.48
CA SER A 603 -8.43 -33.62 44.17
C SER A 603 -7.21 -34.54 44.14
N ALA A 604 -7.09 -35.37 43.09
CA ALA A 604 -6.00 -36.33 42.92
C ALA A 604 -5.78 -36.62 41.42
N ALA A 605 -4.53 -36.62 40.96
CA ALA A 605 -4.17 -36.92 39.55
C ALA A 605 -4.95 -36.13 38.47
N GLY A 606 -5.43 -34.91 38.79
CA GLY A 606 -6.27 -34.08 37.90
C GLY A 606 -7.77 -34.37 37.95
N LEU A 607 -8.18 -35.39 38.71
CA LEU A 607 -9.58 -35.73 39.00
C LEU A 607 -10.05 -35.01 40.27
N THR A 608 -11.36 -34.75 40.36
CA THR A 608 -11.99 -34.09 41.51
C THR A 608 -13.27 -34.80 41.95
N ALA A 609 -13.51 -34.87 43.26
CA ALA A 609 -14.77 -35.35 43.83
C ALA A 609 -15.20 -34.44 44.98
N THR A 610 -16.50 -34.14 45.09
CA THR A 610 -17.03 -33.17 46.04
C THR A 610 -18.05 -33.81 46.97
N ALA A 611 -17.87 -33.65 48.28
CA ALA A 611 -18.86 -33.97 49.31
C ALA A 611 -19.57 -32.69 49.75
N PHE A 612 -20.81 -32.82 50.22
CA PHE A 612 -21.65 -31.73 50.70
C PHE A 612 -22.07 -31.95 52.15
N ALA A 613 -22.38 -30.88 52.87
CA ALA A 613 -22.94 -30.90 54.22
C ALA A 613 -23.76 -29.63 54.48
N GLN A 614 -24.64 -29.66 55.48
CA GLN A 614 -25.51 -28.53 55.85
C GLN A 614 -25.09 -27.92 57.18
N ALA A 615 -24.88 -26.61 57.19
CA ALA A 615 -24.68 -25.82 58.41
C ALA A 615 -26.03 -25.23 58.85
N SER A 616 -26.75 -25.88 59.78
CA SER A 616 -28.08 -25.42 60.19
C SER A 616 -27.99 -24.57 61.47
N ALA A 617 -28.62 -23.39 61.46
CA ALA A 617 -28.85 -22.59 62.66
C ALA A 617 -30.29 -22.82 63.17
N PRO A 618 -30.59 -22.61 64.46
CA PRO A 618 -31.97 -22.72 64.98
C PRO A 618 -32.93 -21.78 64.24
N PRO A 619 -34.21 -22.17 64.05
CA PRO A 619 -35.18 -21.40 63.28
C PRO A 619 -35.46 -19.99 63.87
N ASP A 620 -35.74 -19.05 62.98
CA ASP A 620 -36.05 -17.66 63.32
C ASP A 620 -37.50 -17.55 63.87
N PRO A 621 -37.75 -16.84 64.98
CA PRO A 621 -39.10 -16.66 65.54
C PRO A 621 -40.07 -15.84 64.66
N SER A 622 -39.71 -15.53 63.41
CA SER A 622 -40.57 -14.88 62.41
C SER A 622 -40.94 -15.75 61.18
N SER A 623 -40.44 -16.98 61.08
CA SER A 623 -40.87 -17.97 60.06
C SER A 623 -42.07 -18.80 60.52
N TYR A 624 -42.63 -19.62 59.61
CA TYR A 624 -43.68 -20.60 59.95
C TYR A 624 -43.19 -21.61 60.99
N GLN A 625 -44.01 -21.93 62.00
CA GLN A 625 -43.63 -22.85 63.08
C GLN A 625 -44.55 -24.08 63.19
N ILE A 626 -43.94 -25.26 63.31
CA ILE A 626 -44.64 -26.50 63.68
C ILE A 626 -44.23 -26.87 65.10
N GLU A 627 -45.14 -26.66 66.04
CA GLU A 627 -44.99 -27.05 67.45
C GLU A 627 -45.52 -28.47 67.67
N TYR A 628 -44.96 -29.19 68.63
CA TYR A 628 -45.42 -30.53 69.01
C TYR A 628 -45.98 -30.59 70.43
N ASP A 629 -47.01 -31.40 70.62
CA ASP A 629 -47.57 -31.80 71.92
C ASP A 629 -47.46 -33.32 72.06
N TYR A 630 -46.38 -33.78 72.71
CA TYR A 630 -46.07 -35.21 72.86
C TYR A 630 -46.85 -35.79 74.05
N GLN A 631 -47.91 -36.56 73.79
CA GLN A 631 -48.81 -37.10 74.84
C GLN A 631 -48.34 -38.45 75.40
N SER A 632 -47.06 -38.79 75.19
CA SER A 632 -46.40 -39.99 75.69
C SER A 632 -44.90 -39.71 75.88
N SER A 633 -44.20 -40.58 76.62
CA SER A 633 -42.73 -40.50 76.73
C SER A 633 -42.10 -41.09 75.46
N ILE A 634 -41.39 -40.27 74.70
CA ILE A 634 -40.81 -40.63 73.39
C ILE A 634 -39.28 -40.68 73.49
N ASP A 635 -38.65 -41.51 72.66
CA ASP A 635 -37.19 -41.58 72.55
C ASP A 635 -36.63 -40.26 71.96
N PRO A 636 -35.57 -39.65 72.55
CA PRO A 636 -34.96 -38.43 72.00
C PRO A 636 -34.53 -38.53 70.53
N ALA A 637 -34.18 -39.73 70.02
CA ALA A 637 -33.88 -39.93 68.61
C ALA A 637 -35.13 -39.86 67.72
N VAL A 638 -36.28 -40.31 68.21
CA VAL A 638 -37.58 -40.14 67.53
C VAL A 638 -38.02 -38.68 67.60
N GLN A 639 -37.84 -38.01 68.74
CA GLN A 639 -38.12 -36.56 68.87
C GLN A 639 -37.30 -35.74 67.86
N ALA A 640 -36.01 -36.04 67.69
CA ALA A 640 -35.15 -35.37 66.71
C ALA A 640 -35.61 -35.57 65.26
N VAL A 641 -36.27 -36.69 64.94
CA VAL A 641 -36.90 -36.91 63.62
C VAL A 641 -38.10 -35.99 63.41
N PHE A 642 -38.97 -35.82 64.41
CA PHE A 642 -40.08 -34.86 64.35
C PHE A 642 -39.58 -33.42 64.23
N GLU A 643 -38.52 -33.04 64.95
CA GLU A 643 -37.89 -31.72 64.85
C GLU A 643 -37.32 -31.48 63.44
N ALA A 644 -36.56 -32.44 62.88
CA ALA A 644 -36.04 -32.34 61.52
C ALA A 644 -37.14 -32.32 60.43
N ALA A 645 -38.28 -32.98 60.65
CA ALA A 645 -39.41 -32.95 59.74
C ALA A 645 -40.19 -31.62 59.83
N ALA A 646 -40.31 -31.03 61.03
CA ALA A 646 -40.83 -29.67 61.21
C ALA A 646 -39.96 -28.64 60.49
N ASP A 647 -38.64 -28.70 60.67
CA ASP A 647 -37.69 -27.81 59.98
C ASP A 647 -37.80 -27.94 58.45
N ARG A 648 -37.98 -29.16 57.92
CA ARG A 648 -38.14 -29.40 56.48
C ARG A 648 -39.42 -28.78 55.92
N TRP A 649 -40.54 -28.85 56.65
CA TRP A 649 -41.78 -28.18 56.28
C TRP A 649 -41.72 -26.65 56.47
N ALA A 650 -41.00 -26.16 57.49
CA ALA A 650 -40.78 -24.72 57.72
C ALA A 650 -39.83 -24.08 56.68
N GLN A 651 -39.00 -24.87 55.99
CA GLN A 651 -38.28 -24.40 54.79
C GLN A 651 -39.22 -24.21 53.59
N VAL A 652 -40.30 -25.00 53.49
CA VAL A 652 -41.26 -24.93 52.39
C VAL A 652 -42.33 -23.87 52.64
N ILE A 653 -42.90 -23.84 53.84
CA ILE A 653 -43.95 -22.89 54.22
C ILE A 653 -43.26 -21.70 54.88
N VAL A 654 -43.28 -20.55 54.22
CA VAL A 654 -42.55 -19.35 54.66
C VAL A 654 -43.46 -18.24 55.19
N GLY A 655 -44.78 -18.37 55.00
CA GLY A 655 -45.76 -17.40 55.51
C GLY A 655 -46.35 -17.81 56.85
N LYS A 656 -46.06 -17.02 57.89
CA LYS A 656 -46.74 -17.08 59.19
C LYS A 656 -48.25 -16.82 59.07
N LEU A 657 -49.02 -17.60 59.81
CA LEU A 657 -50.46 -17.55 59.99
C LEU A 657 -50.83 -16.72 61.24
N PRO A 658 -52.12 -16.38 61.42
CA PRO A 658 -52.56 -15.70 62.63
C PRO A 658 -52.50 -16.62 63.87
N GLU A 659 -51.87 -16.12 64.93
CA GLU A 659 -51.89 -16.67 66.28
C GLU A 659 -53.34 -16.81 66.80
N VAL A 660 -53.68 -17.98 67.36
CA VAL A 660 -55.01 -18.23 67.95
C VAL A 660 -54.88 -18.85 69.35
N GLN A 661 -55.47 -18.20 70.34
CA GLN A 661 -55.60 -18.76 71.70
C GLN A 661 -56.73 -19.79 71.75
N ILE A 662 -56.40 -21.07 71.91
CA ILE A 662 -57.38 -22.14 72.06
C ILE A 662 -57.62 -22.50 73.53
N ASN A 663 -58.80 -23.04 73.81
CA ASN A 663 -59.18 -23.63 75.10
C ASN A 663 -60.04 -24.87 74.83
N ILE A 664 -59.42 -26.05 74.84
CA ILE A 664 -60.01 -27.34 74.50
C ILE A 664 -60.03 -28.20 75.77
N SER A 665 -61.12 -28.94 76.01
CA SER A 665 -61.12 -30.01 77.01
C SER A 665 -61.12 -31.37 76.34
N ALA A 666 -60.31 -32.30 76.85
CA ALA A 666 -60.28 -33.70 76.44
C ALA A 666 -61.67 -34.34 76.44
N SER A 667 -62.51 -33.96 77.42
CA SER A 667 -63.89 -34.46 77.56
C SER A 667 -64.82 -34.17 76.38
N ASN A 668 -64.47 -33.21 75.51
CA ASN A 668 -65.21 -32.84 74.30
C ASN A 668 -64.27 -32.67 73.08
N SER A 669 -63.10 -33.32 73.09
CA SER A 669 -62.12 -33.27 72.01
C SER A 669 -62.04 -34.63 71.31
N TRP A 670 -61.76 -34.60 70.01
CA TRP A 670 -61.41 -35.77 69.19
C TRP A 670 -59.93 -35.75 68.76
N CYS A 671 -59.16 -34.75 69.19
CA CYS A 671 -57.78 -34.52 68.74
C CYS A 671 -56.72 -34.75 69.82
N THR A 672 -57.08 -34.51 71.08
CA THR A 672 -56.17 -34.54 72.24
C THR A 672 -56.82 -35.32 73.36
N ASN A 673 -56.04 -36.16 74.03
CA ASN A 673 -56.46 -36.88 75.23
C ASN A 673 -56.34 -36.02 76.51
N GLU A 674 -55.74 -34.83 76.42
CA GLU A 674 -55.51 -33.90 77.53
C GLU A 674 -56.22 -32.54 77.33
N ASP A 675 -56.56 -31.87 78.44
CA ASP A 675 -57.10 -30.51 78.44
C ASP A 675 -56.01 -29.51 78.02
N MET A 676 -56.28 -28.66 77.03
CA MET A 676 -55.28 -27.81 76.37
C MET A 676 -55.71 -26.33 76.36
N SER A 677 -54.87 -25.46 76.93
CA SER A 677 -55.04 -24.00 76.90
C SER A 677 -53.71 -23.34 76.58
N ARG A 678 -53.52 -22.93 75.31
CA ARG A 678 -52.32 -22.28 74.81
C ARG A 678 -52.62 -21.39 73.62
N THR A 679 -51.71 -20.47 73.32
CA THR A 679 -51.63 -19.83 72.01
C THR A 679 -51.03 -20.86 71.06
N ILE A 680 -51.63 -21.01 69.88
CA ILE A 680 -51.00 -21.68 68.74
C ILE A 680 -50.59 -20.56 67.80
N ASP A 681 -49.31 -20.53 67.40
CA ASP A 681 -48.84 -19.57 66.41
C ASP A 681 -49.31 -19.97 65.01
N ASP A 682 -48.71 -21.03 64.48
CA ASP A 682 -48.90 -21.52 63.11
C ASP A 682 -49.61 -22.88 63.08
N LEU A 683 -48.93 -23.93 63.55
CA LEU A 683 -49.47 -25.27 63.66
C LEU A 683 -48.99 -25.96 64.94
N LEU A 684 -49.92 -26.56 65.68
CA LEU A 684 -49.63 -27.52 66.73
C LEU A 684 -50.01 -28.92 66.29
N ILE A 685 -49.12 -29.89 66.49
CA ILE A 685 -49.36 -31.30 66.20
C ILE A 685 -49.34 -32.11 67.49
N VAL A 686 -50.46 -32.75 67.79
CA VAL A 686 -50.57 -33.73 68.88
C VAL A 686 -49.95 -35.05 68.40
N VAL A 687 -48.89 -35.49 69.07
CA VAL A 687 -48.16 -36.72 68.71
C VAL A 687 -48.48 -37.81 69.72
N VAL A 688 -49.00 -38.94 69.22
CA VAL A 688 -49.36 -40.11 70.02
C VAL A 688 -48.67 -41.35 69.45
N ILE A 689 -47.80 -41.98 70.22
CA ILE A 689 -47.30 -43.31 69.90
C ILE A 689 -48.14 -44.31 70.69
N GLU A 690 -48.89 -45.16 69.98
CA GLU A 690 -49.79 -46.16 70.56
C GLU A 690 -49.81 -47.43 69.69
N PRO A 691 -50.12 -48.62 70.23
CA PRO A 691 -50.29 -49.82 69.41
C PRO A 691 -51.48 -49.66 68.46
N ILE A 692 -51.28 -49.86 67.14
CA ILE A 692 -52.33 -49.74 66.11
C ILE A 692 -52.77 -51.13 65.65
N ASP A 693 -51.90 -51.84 64.92
CA ASP A 693 -52.15 -53.21 64.43
C ASP A 693 -50.91 -54.13 64.45
N GLY A 694 -49.72 -53.59 64.76
CA GLY A 694 -48.47 -54.32 64.91
C GLY A 694 -47.59 -54.30 63.66
N VAL A 695 -46.42 -54.94 63.76
CA VAL A 695 -45.31 -54.78 62.79
C VAL A 695 -45.74 -54.94 61.33
N GLY A 696 -45.57 -53.87 60.55
CA GLY A 696 -45.76 -53.83 59.10
C GLY A 696 -47.20 -53.69 58.62
N GLY A 697 -48.10 -53.23 59.50
CA GLY A 697 -49.46 -52.83 59.17
C GLY A 697 -49.57 -51.33 58.84
N VAL A 698 -50.30 -50.58 59.67
CA VAL A 698 -50.43 -49.12 59.56
C VAL A 698 -49.25 -48.46 60.29
N LEU A 699 -48.28 -47.94 59.54
CA LEU A 699 -47.07 -47.34 60.11
C LEU A 699 -47.35 -46.08 60.93
N GLY A 700 -48.29 -45.28 60.43
CA GLY A 700 -48.76 -44.04 61.02
C GLY A 700 -50.15 -43.68 60.53
N SER A 701 -50.73 -42.65 61.14
CA SER A 701 -51.89 -41.98 60.55
C SER A 701 -52.00 -40.54 61.04
N ALA A 702 -52.33 -39.59 60.17
CA ALA A 702 -52.39 -38.19 60.54
C ALA A 702 -53.47 -37.38 59.82
N GLY A 703 -53.81 -36.24 60.42
CA GLY A 703 -54.79 -35.33 59.84
C GLY A 703 -55.07 -34.07 60.67
N PRO A 704 -55.74 -33.06 60.07
CA PRO A 704 -56.12 -31.84 60.75
C PRO A 704 -57.33 -32.09 61.66
N CYS A 705 -57.29 -31.49 62.85
CA CYS A 705 -58.39 -31.51 63.82
C CYS A 705 -59.16 -30.19 63.85
N LEU A 706 -58.43 -29.07 63.78
CA LEU A 706 -58.98 -27.72 63.82
C LEU A 706 -58.36 -26.87 62.71
N ILE A 707 -59.21 -26.11 62.01
CA ILE A 707 -58.82 -25.19 60.93
C ILE A 707 -59.26 -23.76 61.26
N ARG A 708 -58.50 -22.77 60.80
CA ARG A 708 -58.82 -21.33 60.91
C ARG A 708 -60.03 -20.99 60.04
N SER A 709 -61.01 -20.26 60.58
CA SER A 709 -62.23 -19.89 59.82
C SER A 709 -61.98 -18.93 58.65
N GLY A 710 -60.89 -18.15 58.71
CA GLY A 710 -60.54 -17.16 57.68
C GLY A 710 -59.84 -17.76 56.46
N SER A 711 -58.88 -18.66 56.66
CA SER A 711 -58.09 -19.29 55.58
C SER A 711 -58.50 -20.74 55.27
N GLY A 712 -59.21 -21.42 56.18
CA GLY A 712 -59.45 -22.86 56.12
C GLY A 712 -58.22 -23.72 56.42
N LEU A 713 -57.07 -23.11 56.74
CA LEU A 713 -55.82 -23.83 57.01
C LEU A 713 -55.77 -24.41 58.44
N PRO A 714 -55.14 -25.60 58.63
CA PRO A 714 -54.89 -26.23 59.92
C PRO A 714 -54.24 -25.30 60.95
N MET A 715 -54.71 -25.39 62.19
CA MET A 715 -54.03 -24.85 63.39
C MET A 715 -53.68 -25.95 64.39
N LEU A 716 -54.48 -27.02 64.44
CA LEU A 716 -54.24 -28.18 65.31
C LEU A 716 -54.47 -29.43 64.48
N GLY A 717 -53.53 -30.36 64.50
CA GLY A 717 -53.68 -31.70 63.95
C GLY A 717 -53.15 -32.77 64.88
N ARG A 718 -53.21 -34.00 64.41
CA ARG A 718 -52.74 -35.18 65.13
C ARG A 718 -51.90 -36.05 64.19
N VAL A 719 -50.84 -36.64 64.75
CA VAL A 719 -50.07 -37.72 64.16
C VAL A 719 -50.08 -38.90 65.14
N ARG A 720 -50.42 -40.08 64.64
CA ARG A 720 -50.21 -41.35 65.32
C ARG A 720 -49.10 -42.13 64.63
N LEU A 721 -48.35 -42.91 65.40
CA LEU A 721 -47.41 -43.92 64.90
C LEU A 721 -47.59 -45.23 65.67
N ASP A 722 -47.48 -46.39 65.01
CA ASP A 722 -47.52 -47.68 65.72
C ASP A 722 -46.24 -47.89 66.53
N GLU A 723 -46.39 -48.06 67.84
CA GLU A 723 -45.31 -48.39 68.79
C GLU A 723 -44.45 -49.59 68.33
N ALA A 724 -45.05 -50.54 67.59
CA ALA A 724 -44.39 -51.73 67.07
C ALA A 724 -43.36 -51.45 65.95
N ASP A 725 -43.56 -50.39 65.16
CA ASP A 725 -42.77 -50.11 63.95
C ASP A 725 -41.76 -48.98 64.09
N VAL A 726 -42.00 -47.99 64.97
CA VAL A 726 -41.14 -46.81 65.16
C VAL A 726 -39.65 -47.17 65.30
N ASN A 727 -39.31 -48.18 66.10
CA ASN A 727 -37.92 -48.61 66.30
C ASN A 727 -37.29 -49.25 65.05
N ASN A 728 -38.07 -49.98 64.26
CA ASN A 728 -37.61 -50.59 63.01
C ASN A 728 -37.42 -49.52 61.93
N LEU A 729 -38.35 -48.58 61.81
CA LEU A 729 -38.27 -47.46 60.88
C LEU A 729 -37.05 -46.57 61.19
N LEU A 730 -36.79 -46.29 62.47
CA LEU A 730 -35.62 -45.51 62.89
C LEU A 730 -34.29 -46.25 62.57
N ALA A 731 -34.23 -47.57 62.80
CA ALA A 731 -33.04 -48.36 62.55
C ALA A 731 -32.70 -48.60 61.06
N ASN A 732 -33.62 -48.24 60.15
CA ASN A 732 -33.45 -48.36 58.69
C ASN A 732 -33.50 -46.99 57.98
N ASP A 733 -33.37 -45.88 58.73
CA ASP A 733 -33.43 -44.50 58.23
C ASP A 733 -34.76 -44.12 57.52
N MET A 734 -35.84 -44.88 57.76
CA MET A 734 -37.15 -44.67 57.12
C MET A 734 -38.14 -43.85 57.94
N LEU A 735 -37.92 -43.70 59.26
CA LEU A 735 -38.85 -42.97 60.13
C LEU A 735 -38.97 -41.48 59.75
N TYR A 736 -37.92 -40.90 59.17
CA TYR A 736 -37.93 -39.51 58.72
C TYR A 736 -38.95 -39.27 57.61
N ASP A 737 -38.90 -40.07 56.53
CA ASP A 737 -39.82 -39.92 55.40
C ASP A 737 -41.27 -40.20 55.82
N VAL A 738 -41.49 -41.19 56.70
CA VAL A 738 -42.81 -41.47 57.30
C VAL A 738 -43.31 -40.25 58.09
N VAL A 739 -42.55 -39.72 59.04
CA VAL A 739 -42.98 -38.56 59.84
C VAL A 739 -43.19 -37.31 58.99
N LEU A 740 -42.33 -37.07 58.00
CA LEU A 740 -42.45 -35.95 57.07
C LEU A 740 -43.74 -36.05 56.25
N HIS A 741 -44.06 -37.24 55.74
CA HIS A 741 -45.29 -37.54 55.02
C HIS A 741 -46.54 -37.31 55.90
N GLU A 742 -46.58 -37.86 57.12
CA GLU A 742 -47.72 -37.71 58.04
C GLU A 742 -48.02 -36.24 58.38
N ILE A 743 -46.99 -35.41 58.54
CA ILE A 743 -47.17 -33.96 58.74
C ILE A 743 -47.80 -33.30 57.50
N GLY A 744 -47.53 -33.80 56.29
CA GLY A 744 -48.20 -33.37 55.06
C GLY A 744 -49.72 -33.55 55.12
N HIS A 745 -50.21 -34.67 55.66
CA HIS A 745 -51.63 -34.88 55.91
C HIS A 745 -52.21 -33.92 56.94
N VAL A 746 -51.47 -33.60 58.01
CA VAL A 746 -51.87 -32.57 58.97
C VAL A 746 -52.01 -31.20 58.30
N LEU A 747 -51.09 -30.84 57.40
CA LEU A 747 -51.07 -29.58 56.65
C LEU A 747 -52.23 -29.45 55.63
N GLY A 748 -52.94 -30.54 55.34
CA GLY A 748 -54.13 -30.52 54.48
C GLY A 748 -54.00 -31.31 53.17
N ILE A 749 -52.81 -31.86 52.89
CA ILE A 749 -52.54 -32.66 51.69
C ILE A 749 -53.33 -33.97 51.80
N GLY A 750 -54.19 -34.27 50.83
CA GLY A 750 -55.11 -35.40 50.86
C GLY A 750 -56.32 -35.26 51.79
N THR A 751 -56.21 -34.45 52.84
CA THR A 751 -57.21 -34.35 53.92
C THR A 751 -58.18 -33.17 53.76
N LEU A 752 -57.75 -32.07 53.12
CA LEU A 752 -58.58 -30.88 52.90
C LEU A 752 -58.97 -30.64 51.43
N TRP A 753 -58.40 -31.37 50.46
CA TRP A 753 -58.63 -31.13 49.03
C TRP A 753 -60.12 -31.11 48.63
N GLU A 754 -60.91 -32.10 49.07
CA GLU A 754 -62.36 -32.17 48.80
C GLU A 754 -63.11 -31.00 49.48
N MET A 755 -62.69 -30.58 50.67
CA MET A 755 -63.31 -29.45 51.39
C MET A 755 -63.04 -28.11 50.70
N MET A 756 -61.87 -27.97 50.08
CA MET A 756 -61.43 -26.77 49.36
C MET A 756 -61.88 -26.75 47.89
N GLY A 757 -62.48 -27.84 47.38
CA GLY A 757 -62.88 -27.97 45.98
C GLY A 757 -61.70 -28.14 45.02
N LEU A 758 -60.62 -28.78 45.49
CA LEU A 758 -59.39 -29.03 44.73
C LEU A 758 -59.23 -30.49 44.28
N LEU A 759 -60.15 -31.38 44.66
CA LEU A 759 -60.21 -32.77 44.20
C LEU A 759 -61.40 -32.96 43.27
N GLU A 760 -61.13 -33.35 42.02
CA GLU A 760 -62.11 -33.61 40.98
C GLU A 760 -62.17 -35.11 40.66
N ASP A 761 -63.27 -35.57 40.05
CA ASP A 761 -63.50 -36.97 39.62
C ASP A 761 -63.19 -38.06 40.68
N LYS A 762 -63.42 -37.72 41.96
CA LYS A 762 -63.16 -38.53 43.16
C LYS A 762 -63.57 -40.01 42.99
N ALA A 763 -62.60 -40.92 43.08
CA ALA A 763 -62.82 -42.36 42.93
C ALA A 763 -63.71 -42.94 44.05
N ALA A 764 -64.59 -43.86 43.69
CA ALA A 764 -65.45 -44.59 44.61
C ALA A 764 -65.38 -46.10 44.30
N GLU A 765 -65.43 -46.96 45.33
CA GLU A 765 -65.33 -48.43 45.14
C GLU A 765 -66.47 -49.02 44.30
N SER A 766 -67.59 -48.28 44.19
CA SER A 766 -68.73 -48.63 43.35
C SER A 766 -68.55 -48.31 41.86
N ASP A 767 -67.54 -47.53 41.49
CA ASP A 767 -67.35 -47.04 40.11
C ASP A 767 -65.85 -46.96 39.73
N PRO A 768 -65.32 -47.97 39.00
CA PRO A 768 -63.91 -48.04 38.63
C PRO A 768 -63.52 -47.15 37.44
N ASP A 769 -64.49 -46.48 36.79
CA ASP A 769 -64.22 -45.60 35.64
C ASP A 769 -63.87 -44.16 36.07
N LEU A 770 -63.88 -43.87 37.39
CA LEU A 770 -63.54 -42.56 37.96
C LEU A 770 -62.02 -42.37 38.10
N ASP A 771 -61.52 -41.25 37.56
CA ASP A 771 -60.11 -40.91 37.45
C ASP A 771 -59.76 -39.64 38.26
N PRO A 772 -59.59 -39.74 39.60
CA PRO A 772 -59.39 -38.59 40.45
C PRO A 772 -58.11 -37.82 40.13
N TRP A 773 -58.20 -36.50 40.20
CA TRP A 773 -57.08 -35.58 39.95
C TRP A 773 -57.22 -34.29 40.77
N PHE A 774 -56.10 -33.61 40.97
CA PHE A 774 -56.04 -32.38 41.76
C PHE A 774 -56.06 -31.14 40.87
N SER A 775 -57.04 -30.27 41.06
CA SER A 775 -57.35 -29.16 40.14
C SER A 775 -56.64 -27.84 40.46
N GLY A 776 -55.77 -27.82 41.48
CA GLY A 776 -54.99 -26.65 41.88
C GLY A 776 -53.99 -26.19 40.81
N ALA A 777 -53.95 -24.87 40.58
CA ALA A 777 -53.19 -24.28 39.48
C ALA A 777 -51.67 -24.28 39.73
N GLN A 778 -51.24 -24.15 40.98
CA GLN A 778 -49.82 -24.18 41.34
C GLN A 778 -49.26 -25.60 41.29
N ALA A 779 -50.00 -26.60 41.77
CA ALA A 779 -49.63 -28.01 41.62
C ALA A 779 -49.58 -28.45 40.16
N ILE A 780 -50.54 -28.01 39.31
CA ILE A 780 -50.51 -28.26 37.87
C ILE A 780 -49.28 -27.62 37.21
N ALA A 781 -48.89 -26.41 37.62
CA ALA A 781 -47.66 -25.78 37.15
C ALA A 781 -46.42 -26.61 37.55
N GLY A 782 -46.29 -26.93 38.84
CA GLY A 782 -45.19 -27.76 39.36
C GLY A 782 -45.11 -29.12 38.67
N PHE A 783 -46.24 -29.78 38.42
CA PHE A 783 -46.32 -31.05 37.70
C PHE A 783 -45.81 -30.96 36.26
N ASN A 784 -46.12 -29.87 35.55
CA ASN A 784 -45.59 -29.64 34.21
C ASN A 784 -44.08 -29.36 34.23
N ASP A 785 -43.59 -28.61 35.23
CA ASP A 785 -42.17 -28.28 35.40
C ASP A 785 -41.30 -29.50 35.72
N VAL A 786 -41.81 -30.50 36.47
CA VAL A 786 -41.12 -31.78 36.74
C VAL A 786 -41.23 -32.80 35.60
N GLY A 787 -41.59 -32.37 34.39
CA GLY A 787 -41.68 -33.20 33.17
C GLY A 787 -43.11 -33.52 32.71
N GLY A 788 -44.13 -33.16 33.49
CA GLY A 788 -45.51 -33.59 33.26
C GLY A 788 -46.25 -32.96 32.09
N ASN A 789 -45.61 -32.07 31.33
CA ASN A 789 -46.14 -31.60 30.05
C ASN A 789 -46.50 -32.78 29.12
N ASP A 790 -45.64 -33.81 29.07
CA ASP A 790 -45.78 -34.97 28.18
C ASP A 790 -46.77 -36.05 28.70
N TYR A 791 -47.32 -35.90 29.91
CA TYR A 791 -48.33 -36.84 30.44
C TYR A 791 -49.66 -36.74 29.67
N THR A 792 -50.07 -37.86 29.03
CA THR A 792 -51.28 -37.96 28.20
C THR A 792 -52.38 -38.86 28.78
N ASP A 793 -52.11 -39.58 29.85
CA ASP A 793 -52.91 -40.74 30.28
C ASP A 793 -54.05 -40.38 31.25
N GLY A 794 -54.35 -39.09 31.40
CA GLY A 794 -55.44 -38.56 32.22
C GLY A 794 -55.31 -37.04 32.40
N ASN A 795 -56.03 -36.50 33.39
CA ASN A 795 -55.86 -35.10 33.81
C ASN A 795 -54.51 -34.88 34.52
N LYS A 796 -53.99 -33.65 34.53
CA LYS A 796 -52.73 -33.30 35.19
C LYS A 796 -52.88 -33.41 36.72
N VAL A 797 -51.78 -33.71 37.41
CA VAL A 797 -51.76 -34.04 38.86
C VAL A 797 -52.73 -35.18 39.21
N PRO A 798 -52.52 -36.40 38.65
CA PRO A 798 -53.38 -37.53 38.94
C PRO A 798 -53.26 -37.96 40.42
N VAL A 799 -54.41 -38.14 41.04
CA VAL A 799 -54.56 -38.61 42.43
C VAL A 799 -54.77 -40.13 42.42
N GLU A 800 -54.35 -40.81 43.48
CA GLU A 800 -54.42 -42.27 43.57
C GLU A 800 -55.87 -42.75 43.62
N ASN A 801 -56.22 -43.68 42.73
CA ASN A 801 -57.57 -44.23 42.59
C ASN A 801 -57.71 -45.64 43.19
N THR A 802 -56.62 -46.23 43.65
CA THR A 802 -56.55 -47.53 44.32
C THR A 802 -56.01 -47.43 45.76
N GLY A 803 -55.55 -48.52 46.38
CA GLY A 803 -54.86 -48.51 47.69
C GLY A 803 -55.74 -48.64 48.95
N GLY A 804 -57.00 -48.17 48.95
CA GLY A 804 -57.91 -48.27 50.11
C GLY A 804 -58.30 -46.92 50.69
N SER A 805 -58.83 -46.86 51.92
CA SER A 805 -59.42 -45.62 52.48
C SER A 805 -58.42 -44.54 52.91
N GLY A 806 -57.18 -44.89 53.27
CA GLY A 806 -56.10 -43.93 53.50
C GLY A 806 -55.54 -43.43 52.18
N THR A 807 -55.10 -44.38 51.35
CA THR A 807 -54.41 -44.11 50.09
C THR A 807 -55.28 -43.42 49.02
N ARG A 808 -56.46 -43.97 48.72
CA ARG A 808 -57.33 -43.52 47.61
C ARG A 808 -57.86 -42.11 47.86
N ASN A 809 -57.86 -41.27 46.82
CA ASN A 809 -58.28 -39.87 46.85
C ASN A 809 -57.44 -38.93 47.74
N GLY A 810 -56.49 -39.46 48.52
CA GLY A 810 -55.67 -38.72 49.46
C GLY A 810 -54.21 -38.52 49.03
N HIS A 811 -53.76 -39.32 48.06
CA HIS A 811 -52.36 -39.40 47.66
C HIS A 811 -52.14 -39.06 46.21
N TRP A 812 -50.91 -38.68 45.87
CA TRP A 812 -50.45 -38.69 44.49
C TRP A 812 -50.45 -40.11 43.92
N ARG A 813 -50.76 -40.23 42.63
CA ARG A 813 -50.83 -41.53 41.96
C ARG A 813 -49.45 -42.17 41.85
N GLN A 814 -49.27 -43.32 42.50
CA GLN A 814 -47.98 -44.03 42.57
C GLN A 814 -47.44 -44.37 41.18
N SER A 815 -48.32 -44.77 40.27
CA SER A 815 -47.93 -45.16 38.90
C SER A 815 -47.47 -44.01 38.00
N VAL A 816 -47.55 -42.77 38.47
CA VAL A 816 -47.15 -41.55 37.71
C VAL A 816 -46.09 -40.74 38.44
N LEU A 817 -46.22 -40.59 39.77
CA LEU A 817 -45.30 -39.81 40.60
C LEU A 817 -44.25 -40.67 41.35
N ASP A 818 -44.31 -42.00 41.19
CA ASP A 818 -43.30 -42.97 41.65
C ASP A 818 -42.85 -42.74 43.10
N ASN A 819 -41.60 -42.33 43.35
CA ASN A 819 -41.07 -42.11 44.70
C ASN A 819 -41.35 -40.73 45.31
N GLU A 820 -42.28 -39.93 44.78
CA GLU A 820 -42.66 -38.66 45.41
C GLU A 820 -43.23 -38.88 46.83
N LEU A 821 -42.80 -38.06 47.78
CA LEU A 821 -43.08 -38.23 49.21
C LEU A 821 -44.57 -38.46 49.55
N MET A 822 -45.49 -37.73 48.93
CA MET A 822 -46.93 -37.77 49.22
C MET A 822 -47.70 -38.76 48.32
N THR A 823 -47.01 -39.78 47.82
CA THR A 823 -47.62 -41.03 47.34
C THR A 823 -47.85 -41.99 48.52
N GLY A 824 -48.73 -42.98 48.38
CA GLY A 824 -49.04 -43.94 49.47
C GLY A 824 -47.94 -44.97 49.78
N TRP A 825 -46.73 -44.79 49.25
CA TRP A 825 -45.61 -45.70 49.39
C TRP A 825 -44.30 -44.95 49.65
N ILE A 826 -43.56 -45.35 50.68
CA ILE A 826 -42.22 -44.84 50.96
C ILE A 826 -41.19 -45.83 50.40
N SER A 827 -40.25 -45.32 49.60
CA SER A 827 -39.19 -46.10 48.96
C SER A 827 -37.98 -46.23 49.89
N GLY A 828 -37.71 -47.43 50.40
CA GLY A 828 -36.56 -47.70 51.26
C GLY A 828 -35.23 -47.74 50.49
N GLY A 829 -34.22 -47.00 50.98
CA GLY A 829 -32.89 -46.96 50.36
C GLY A 829 -32.81 -46.14 49.06
N SER A 830 -33.82 -45.31 48.78
CA SER A 830 -33.85 -44.29 47.73
C SER A 830 -34.45 -43.01 48.32
N SER A 831 -34.17 -41.83 47.76
CA SER A 831 -34.76 -40.59 48.25
C SER A 831 -36.26 -40.54 47.96
N ASN A 832 -37.07 -40.05 48.90
CA ASN A 832 -38.50 -39.76 48.69
C ASN A 832 -38.70 -38.23 48.60
N PRO A 833 -38.49 -37.60 47.42
CA PRO A 833 -38.46 -36.14 47.30
C PRO A 833 -39.80 -35.47 47.55
N LEU A 834 -39.76 -34.35 48.29
CA LEU A 834 -40.87 -33.40 48.42
C LEU A 834 -40.88 -32.47 47.21
N SER A 835 -41.63 -32.83 46.17
CA SER A 835 -41.56 -32.19 44.85
C SER A 835 -42.26 -30.83 44.76
N LEU A 836 -41.99 -30.13 43.65
CA LEU A 836 -42.73 -28.93 43.24
C LEU A 836 -44.25 -29.16 43.12
N VAL A 837 -44.71 -30.40 42.89
CA VAL A 837 -46.14 -30.73 42.84
C VAL A 837 -46.76 -30.60 44.23
N THR A 838 -46.10 -31.18 45.24
CA THR A 838 -46.53 -31.11 46.63
C THR A 838 -46.43 -29.69 47.18
N VAL A 839 -45.32 -28.99 46.92
CA VAL A 839 -45.16 -27.57 47.31
C VAL A 839 -46.22 -26.69 46.64
N GLY A 840 -46.53 -26.93 45.36
CA GLY A 840 -47.62 -26.27 44.65
C GLY A 840 -48.99 -26.53 45.30
N SER A 841 -49.27 -27.77 45.73
CA SER A 841 -50.55 -28.11 46.36
C SER A 841 -50.80 -27.35 47.68
N LEU A 842 -49.75 -27.05 48.45
CA LEU A 842 -49.82 -26.20 49.64
C LEU A 842 -50.14 -24.74 49.27
N ALA A 843 -49.58 -24.23 48.18
CA ALA A 843 -49.91 -22.89 47.67
C ALA A 843 -51.38 -22.81 47.22
N ASP A 844 -51.90 -23.85 46.55
CA ASP A 844 -53.31 -23.94 46.17
C ASP A 844 -54.26 -24.09 47.37
N LEU A 845 -53.82 -24.73 48.46
CA LEU A 845 -54.53 -24.75 49.74
C LEU A 845 -54.54 -23.38 50.44
N GLY A 846 -53.63 -22.46 50.07
CA GLY A 846 -53.56 -21.09 50.58
C GLY A 846 -52.36 -20.76 51.46
N TYR A 847 -51.36 -21.65 51.58
CA TYR A 847 -50.10 -21.33 52.25
C TYR A 847 -49.24 -20.39 51.40
N THR A 848 -48.43 -19.54 52.05
CA THR A 848 -47.30 -18.90 51.36
C THR A 848 -46.10 -19.82 51.43
N VAL A 849 -45.64 -20.30 50.28
CA VAL A 849 -44.54 -21.27 50.17
C VAL A 849 -43.33 -20.69 49.41
N ASP A 850 -42.16 -21.30 49.60
CA ASP A 850 -40.99 -21.13 48.72
C ASP A 850 -40.86 -22.33 47.77
N PRO A 851 -41.17 -22.19 46.47
CA PRO A 851 -40.94 -23.24 45.47
C PRO A 851 -39.47 -23.67 45.35
N GLY A 852 -38.53 -22.80 45.73
CA GLY A 852 -37.09 -23.11 45.75
C GLY A 852 -36.68 -24.13 46.82
N ALA A 853 -37.54 -24.40 47.80
CA ALA A 853 -37.34 -25.42 48.83
C ALA A 853 -37.90 -26.81 48.45
N ALA A 854 -38.40 -26.98 47.23
CA ALA A 854 -38.77 -28.29 46.69
C ALA A 854 -37.52 -29.13 46.35
N ASP A 855 -37.60 -30.44 46.56
CA ASP A 855 -36.55 -31.36 46.16
C ASP A 855 -36.53 -31.56 44.64
N SER A 856 -35.34 -31.88 44.11
CA SER A 856 -35.19 -32.21 42.69
C SER A 856 -35.91 -33.51 42.37
N PHE A 857 -37.06 -33.37 41.71
CA PHE A 857 -37.88 -34.47 41.21
C PHE A 857 -38.14 -34.28 39.72
N SER A 858 -38.11 -35.38 38.96
CA SER A 858 -38.48 -35.40 37.55
C SER A 858 -39.07 -36.77 37.22
N PHE A 859 -40.29 -36.83 36.70
CA PHE A 859 -40.86 -38.09 36.24
C PHE A 859 -40.70 -38.24 34.73
N SER A 860 -40.40 -39.45 34.27
CA SER A 860 -40.16 -39.74 32.86
C SER A 860 -41.30 -40.56 32.26
N ALA A 861 -42.08 -39.96 31.37
CA ALA A 861 -43.19 -40.62 30.68
C ALA A 861 -42.77 -41.78 29.75
N MET A 862 -41.46 -42.04 29.55
CA MET A 862 -40.95 -43.06 28.62
C MET A 862 -40.24 -44.26 29.28
N ILE A 863 -40.20 -44.36 30.62
CA ILE A 863 -39.44 -45.41 31.31
C ILE A 863 -40.36 -46.25 32.21
N PHE A 864 -40.71 -47.44 31.73
CA PHE A 864 -41.40 -48.50 32.51
C PHE A 864 -40.44 -49.34 33.37
N ASP A 865 -39.20 -48.89 33.57
CA ASP A 865 -38.20 -49.57 34.39
C ASP A 865 -38.38 -49.14 35.85
N ARG A 866 -39.22 -49.90 36.56
CA ARG A 866 -39.63 -49.65 37.95
C ARG A 866 -38.42 -49.51 38.86
N LEU A 867 -38.50 -48.62 39.85
CA LEU A 867 -37.60 -48.66 41.01
C LEU A 867 -37.60 -50.08 41.61
N THR A 868 -36.42 -50.70 41.66
CA THR A 868 -36.22 -52.07 42.16
C THR A 868 -35.85 -52.10 43.66
N GLY A 869 -36.04 -50.98 44.36
CA GLY A 869 -35.90 -50.88 45.81
C GLY A 869 -37.11 -51.45 46.56
N PRO A 870 -36.96 -51.80 47.84
CA PRO A 870 -38.08 -52.19 48.69
C PRO A 870 -38.97 -50.97 49.00
N THR A 871 -40.19 -50.93 48.47
CA THR A 871 -41.22 -49.96 48.88
C THR A 871 -42.07 -50.50 50.02
N ILE A 872 -42.49 -49.63 50.94
CA ILE A 872 -43.43 -49.95 52.03
C ILE A 872 -44.70 -49.14 51.82
N HIS A 873 -45.86 -49.78 51.89
CA HIS A 873 -47.17 -49.14 51.78
C HIS A 873 -47.58 -48.54 53.12
N MET A 874 -48.14 -47.33 53.11
CA MET A 874 -48.46 -46.56 54.32
C MET A 874 -49.78 -46.99 55.00
N GLY A 875 -50.77 -47.44 54.22
CA GLY A 875 -51.97 -48.14 54.75
C GLY A 875 -53.22 -47.27 54.89
N ASP A 876 -53.74 -47.13 56.12
CA ASP A 876 -54.88 -46.24 56.47
C ASP A 876 -54.31 -44.98 57.18
N ASP A 877 -53.33 -44.37 56.50
CA ASP A 877 -52.50 -43.21 56.87
C ASP A 877 -53.27 -41.89 57.02
N ILE A 878 -54.42 -41.73 56.37
CA ILE A 878 -55.24 -40.53 56.56
C ILE A 878 -56.16 -40.65 57.78
N GLU A 879 -55.87 -39.91 58.86
CA GLU A 879 -56.70 -39.85 60.06
C GLU A 879 -57.96 -38.99 59.84
N ARG A 880 -59.05 -39.63 59.38
CA ARG A 880 -60.35 -38.99 59.10
C ARG A 880 -61.15 -38.65 60.39
N LEU A 881 -60.67 -37.65 61.14
CA LEU A 881 -61.37 -37.06 62.29
C LEU A 881 -62.47 -36.05 61.86
N PRO A 882 -63.39 -35.66 62.76
CA PRO A 882 -64.13 -34.41 62.60
C PRO A 882 -63.18 -33.21 62.53
N ILE A 883 -63.57 -32.14 61.82
CA ILE A 883 -62.77 -30.93 61.66
C ILE A 883 -63.52 -29.73 62.22
N GLY A 884 -62.97 -29.12 63.28
CA GLY A 884 -63.53 -27.92 63.92
C GLY A 884 -63.06 -26.65 63.23
N VAL A 885 -63.99 -25.77 62.85
CA VAL A 885 -63.69 -24.47 62.25
C VAL A 885 -63.65 -23.40 63.34
N VAL A 886 -62.47 -22.85 63.60
CA VAL A 886 -62.18 -21.98 64.75
C VAL A 886 -62.11 -20.52 64.32
N ASP A 887 -62.82 -19.63 65.02
CA ASP A 887 -62.72 -18.18 64.80
C ASP A 887 -61.44 -17.57 65.39
N GLU A 888 -61.15 -16.32 65.02
CA GLU A 888 -60.02 -15.53 65.55
C GLU A 888 -60.04 -15.35 67.09
N GLN A 889 -61.14 -15.71 67.77
CA GLN A 889 -61.27 -15.70 69.23
C GLN A 889 -61.15 -17.10 69.85
N GLY A 890 -60.70 -18.11 69.08
CA GLY A 890 -60.46 -19.47 69.56
C GLY A 890 -61.70 -20.32 69.76
N ARG A 891 -62.85 -19.93 69.20
CA ARG A 891 -64.12 -20.66 69.38
C ARG A 891 -64.44 -21.52 68.17
N ILE A 892 -64.78 -22.79 68.41
CA ILE A 892 -65.30 -23.68 67.36
C ILE A 892 -66.70 -23.19 66.95
N THR A 893 -66.80 -22.69 65.72
CA THR A 893 -68.04 -22.13 65.13
C THR A 893 -68.83 -23.14 64.32
N ARG A 894 -68.16 -24.16 63.77
CA ARG A 894 -68.72 -25.24 62.96
C ARG A 894 -67.89 -26.50 63.16
N THR A 895 -68.50 -27.69 63.18
CA THR A 895 -67.79 -28.98 63.09
C THR A 895 -68.19 -29.68 61.81
N ILE A 896 -67.22 -29.96 60.95
CA ILE A 896 -67.37 -30.73 59.72
C ILE A 896 -67.12 -32.19 60.09
N HIS A 897 -68.00 -33.09 59.67
CA HIS A 897 -67.83 -34.52 59.93
C HIS A 897 -67.41 -35.20 58.62
N PRO A 898 -66.50 -36.18 58.66
CA PRO A 898 -66.13 -36.93 57.47
C PRO A 898 -67.35 -37.67 56.89
N PRO A 899 -67.39 -37.95 55.58
CA PRO A 899 -68.44 -38.78 54.98
C PRO A 899 -68.51 -40.14 55.66
N ILE A 900 -69.73 -40.61 55.96
CA ILE A 900 -69.93 -41.96 56.49
C ILE A 900 -69.82 -42.96 55.33
N GLU A 901 -68.59 -43.38 55.02
CA GLU A 901 -68.39 -44.60 54.24
C GLU A 901 -68.73 -45.81 55.14
N HIS A 902 -69.60 -46.69 54.63
CA HIS A 902 -70.02 -47.88 55.36
C HIS A 902 -68.87 -48.89 55.41
N ARG A 903 -68.11 -48.89 56.52
CA ARG A 903 -67.16 -49.98 56.84
C ARG A 903 -67.88 -51.34 56.75
N HIS A 904 -67.29 -52.27 56.02
CA HIS A 904 -67.75 -53.65 55.86
C HIS A 904 -66.75 -54.67 56.38
#